data_AF-A0A8T5QC35-F1
#
_entry.id   AF-A0A8T5QC35-F1
#
_cell.length_a   1.000
_cell.length_b   1.000
_cell.length_c   1.000
_cell.angle_alpha   90.00
_cell.angle_beta   90.00
_cell.angle_gamma   90.00
#
_symmetry.space_group_name_H-M   'P 1'
#
loop_
_entity.id
_entity.type
_entity.pdbx_description
1 polymer ?
#
loop_
_entity_poly.entity_id
_entity_poly.type
_entity_poly.pdbx_seq_one_letter_code
_entity_poly.pdbx_strand_id
1 'polypeptide(L)'
;MLYVYVKNSQNKSVHSSYLDTFIQENNLFFNEIYPLKDNGIEYERRETPTSTTLTVLPVDLILNLAIIGLTSNSPDLVIGVLPNGTLTYEYNQKQGTRGLALSPILGLRINSILVENVSIENEVHNTPIYYVAHESGHTYGLCDEESNEWPKQDGIAGFPLNLCPNGDDDPVDGKLDDACKEADGGYNNYSNKGCRALTFRELHSYNNQNNNFTIVDNQEVFRNFMGYNMPSDRRWISKESYEFLLDELTEEPPERGEGILISAFVYKNGSYKVKDAYMMNSLPLENNNSNKTYNYSIKLYDANNSLLFEKKFHPSFMYITAEGETVTSNVSVVVFAAPFNSSLDNIQFLTNGSVMEQVNRSPNTPSITLVEPVGGEVYLNSFNVTWNASDADNDSLTYFVQISNDNGSNWTTIAVDLNVTYLELDNADFSYGTNYKAKVYVSDGINTNSSESASNFTIVPPPSVSVNGIDEVYSLWSLKLHEVEIENDGGQDLDYLQWSFNTGLETVNSTINASLESNDVMNLLFEYNYSSGGWMNVSLYAYDNNKSVNDTYSELFFVGDLLVGGFKQLYGNATLRAFEFLISNQGSTSLTNVGWTVNTSDNLVFSSGYLINLSAYETAFVLFEHNFSDSGSYNLTVNVSDDFNPYNRTLDLFIPDIVINDFRIVNQSDNIVTFGFGLENALSNVMNASYTLYTGLENLTNSSISIGSGQNINFSVEANYSTYGDYTAILNTSDDQGHSIEDSLSVSVNELAVSGLQKLYSSSTLAVFEFIVENLFSINKTFSWSFDTNDTAGTIWSDDTITLTSDENITVFFEHNFSSTGTYEVSARANTSSATYSESLNTTIG
;
A
#
# COMPACT_ATOMS: atom_id res chain seq x y z
N MET A 1 -11.77 10.05 -11.61
CA MET A 1 -10.39 9.59 -11.44
C MET A 1 -9.99 9.57 -9.97
N LEU A 2 -9.24 8.55 -9.54
CA LEU A 2 -8.70 8.42 -8.19
C LEU A 2 -7.19 8.73 -8.26
N TYR A 3 -6.76 9.87 -7.71
CA TYR A 3 -5.34 10.21 -7.67
C TYR A 3 -4.69 9.60 -6.41
N VAL A 4 -3.68 8.75 -6.60
CA VAL A 4 -2.92 8.10 -5.52
C VAL A 4 -1.48 8.62 -5.54
N TYR A 5 -1.08 9.38 -4.52
CA TYR A 5 0.29 9.85 -4.36
C TYR A 5 1.11 8.82 -3.58
N VAL A 6 2.14 8.22 -4.20
CA VAL A 6 3.03 7.24 -3.56
C VAL A 6 4.45 7.82 -3.50
N LYS A 7 4.97 8.09 -2.30
CA LYS A 7 6.37 8.51 -2.13
C LYS A 7 7.27 7.28 -1.96
N ASN A 8 8.20 7.08 -2.88
CA ASN A 8 9.26 6.08 -2.78
C ASN A 8 10.54 6.75 -2.23
N SER A 9 10.96 6.41 -1.02
CA SER A 9 12.19 6.98 -0.43
C SER A 9 13.43 6.10 -0.62
N GLN A 10 13.34 5.02 -1.41
CA GLN A 10 14.41 4.02 -1.55
C GLN A 10 14.68 3.56 -2.99
N ASN A 11 14.17 4.24 -4.03
CA ASN A 11 14.37 3.81 -5.44
C ASN A 11 14.03 2.33 -5.71
N LYS A 12 13.09 1.73 -4.96
CA LYS A 12 12.60 0.36 -5.23
C LYS A 12 11.18 0.39 -5.79
N SER A 13 10.99 -0.19 -6.97
CA SER A 13 9.72 -0.20 -7.70
C SER A 13 8.58 -0.81 -6.87
N VAL A 14 7.49 -0.06 -6.70
CA VAL A 14 6.19 -0.65 -6.33
C VAL A 14 5.66 -1.31 -7.60
N HIS A 15 5.55 -2.64 -7.61
CA HIS A 15 4.99 -3.38 -8.73
C HIS A 15 3.50 -3.04 -8.91
N SER A 16 3.07 -2.73 -10.14
CA SER A 16 1.67 -2.40 -10.48
C SER A 16 0.66 -3.47 -10.05
N SER A 17 1.07 -4.73 -9.96
CA SER A 17 0.24 -5.87 -9.56
C SER A 17 -0.31 -5.79 -8.12
N TYR A 18 0.33 -5.03 -7.23
CA TYR A 18 -0.09 -4.94 -5.82
C TYR A 18 -1.34 -4.08 -5.63
N LEU A 19 -1.41 -2.95 -6.35
CA LEU A 19 -2.56 -2.04 -6.30
C LEU A 19 -3.80 -2.69 -6.92
N ASP A 20 -3.63 -3.42 -8.02
CA ASP A 20 -4.68 -4.18 -8.67
C ASP A 20 -5.26 -5.27 -7.73
N THR A 21 -4.39 -5.97 -6.99
CA THR A 21 -4.80 -6.99 -6.01
C THR A 21 -5.52 -6.38 -4.81
N PHE A 22 -5.02 -5.26 -4.27
CA PHE A 22 -5.69 -4.54 -3.16
C PHE A 22 -7.11 -4.11 -3.52
N ILE A 23 -7.29 -3.54 -4.71
CA ILE A 23 -8.60 -3.11 -5.23
C ILE A 23 -9.51 -4.33 -5.41
N GLN A 24 -8.98 -5.45 -5.92
CA GLN A 24 -9.75 -6.68 -6.13
C GLN A 24 -10.24 -7.29 -4.81
N GLU A 25 -9.37 -7.38 -3.80
CA GLU A 25 -9.68 -7.92 -2.47
C GLU A 25 -10.63 -7.02 -1.67
N ASN A 26 -10.58 -5.70 -1.87
CA ASN A 26 -11.45 -4.73 -1.20
C ASN A 26 -12.59 -4.22 -2.11
N ASN A 27 -12.87 -4.87 -3.25
CA ASN A 27 -13.85 -4.39 -4.23
C ASN A 27 -15.28 -4.34 -3.64
N LEU A 28 -15.64 -5.33 -2.82
CA LEU A 28 -16.92 -5.33 -2.10
C LEU A 28 -17.01 -4.18 -1.10
N PHE A 29 -15.92 -3.92 -0.37
CA PHE A 29 -15.79 -2.79 0.56
C PHE A 29 -15.99 -1.45 -0.16
N PHE A 30 -15.29 -1.25 -1.28
CA PHE A 30 -15.40 -0.01 -2.05
C PHE A 30 -16.79 0.19 -2.65
N ASN A 31 -17.44 -0.87 -3.16
CA ASN A 31 -18.79 -0.78 -3.74
C ASN A 31 -19.92 -0.64 -2.70
N GLU A 32 -19.73 -1.14 -1.47
CA GLU A 32 -20.74 -1.03 -0.40
C GLU A 32 -20.71 0.35 0.28
N ILE A 33 -19.53 0.96 0.37
CA ILE A 33 -19.32 2.22 1.10
C ILE A 33 -19.31 3.43 0.18
N TYR A 34 -18.72 3.30 -1.02
CA TYR A 34 -18.59 4.40 -1.97
C TYR A 34 -19.45 4.16 -3.21
N PRO A 35 -20.35 5.08 -3.60
CA PRO A 35 -21.04 5.00 -4.87
C PRO A 35 -20.06 5.34 -6.00
N LEU A 36 -19.24 4.37 -6.42
CA LEU A 36 -18.35 4.53 -7.58
C LEU A 36 -19.19 4.44 -8.87
N LYS A 37 -18.88 5.30 -9.85
CA LYS A 37 -19.47 5.22 -11.19
C LYS A 37 -19.03 3.94 -11.89
N ASP A 38 -19.89 3.33 -12.72
CA ASP A 38 -19.58 2.12 -13.49
C ASP A 38 -18.21 2.22 -14.20
N ASN A 39 -17.32 1.24 -13.98
CA ASN A 39 -15.90 1.13 -14.40
C ASN A 39 -14.87 2.00 -13.62
N GLY A 40 -15.18 2.48 -12.42
CA GLY A 40 -14.52 3.65 -11.84
C GLY A 40 -13.32 3.47 -10.90
N ILE A 41 -12.15 3.01 -11.38
CA ILE A 41 -10.85 3.43 -10.82
C ILE A 41 -9.83 3.64 -11.96
N GLU A 42 -9.42 4.88 -12.18
CA GLU A 42 -8.30 5.29 -13.04
C GLU A 42 -7.21 5.91 -12.15
N TYR A 43 -5.93 5.54 -12.34
CA TYR A 43 -4.79 5.97 -11.50
C TYR A 43 -3.66 6.63 -12.30
N GLU A 44 -2.98 7.62 -11.69
CA GLU A 44 -1.78 8.30 -12.22
C GLU A 44 -0.76 8.48 -11.07
N ARG A 45 0.53 8.18 -11.31
CA ARG A 45 1.62 8.33 -10.32
C ARG A 45 2.20 9.74 -10.40
N ARG A 46 2.30 10.46 -9.26
CA ARG A 46 2.97 11.77 -9.17
C ARG A 46 3.90 11.85 -7.95
N GLU A 47 5.04 12.52 -8.12
CA GLU A 47 5.97 12.79 -7.02
C GLU A 47 5.39 13.82 -6.03
N THR A 48 5.82 13.74 -4.76
CA THR A 48 5.31 14.62 -3.70
C THR A 48 6.01 15.98 -3.74
N PRO A 49 5.28 17.11 -3.75
CA PRO A 49 5.87 18.42 -3.51
C PRO A 49 6.49 18.50 -2.12
N THR A 50 7.62 19.20 -2.00
CA THR A 50 8.26 19.48 -0.72
C THR A 50 7.40 20.46 0.10
N SER A 51 6.85 20.01 1.22
CA SER A 51 5.99 20.83 2.08
C SER A 51 6.82 21.75 2.99
N THR A 52 6.71 23.06 2.78
CA THR A 52 7.12 24.06 3.77
C THR A 52 6.01 24.26 4.80
N THR A 53 6.33 24.07 6.07
CA THR A 53 5.43 24.32 7.20
C THR A 53 5.01 25.80 7.25
N LEU A 54 3.76 26.08 6.90
CA LEU A 54 3.15 27.40 6.98
C LEU A 54 2.22 27.45 8.20
N THR A 55 2.67 28.09 9.27
CA THR A 55 1.95 28.17 10.55
C THR A 55 0.73 29.10 10.50
N VAL A 56 0.64 30.01 9.52
CA VAL A 56 -0.56 30.81 9.22
C VAL A 56 -0.57 31.14 7.72
N LEU A 57 -1.63 30.76 6.98
CA LEU A 57 -1.77 31.17 5.58
C LEU A 57 -2.13 32.66 5.49
N PRO A 58 -1.42 33.47 4.69
CA PRO A 58 -1.85 34.81 4.36
C PRO A 58 -3.22 34.81 3.66
N VAL A 59 -4.04 35.82 3.91
CA VAL A 59 -5.41 35.92 3.37
C VAL A 59 -5.42 36.01 1.83
N ASP A 60 -4.37 36.56 1.23
CA ASP A 60 -4.19 36.54 -0.24
C ASP A 60 -3.93 35.11 -0.77
N LEU A 61 -3.22 34.26 -0.03
CA LEU A 61 -3.00 32.86 -0.44
C LEU A 61 -4.32 32.06 -0.40
N ILE A 62 -5.12 32.28 0.63
CA ILE A 62 -6.46 31.69 0.77
C ILE A 62 -7.36 32.08 -0.42
N LEU A 63 -7.33 33.36 -0.79
CA LEU A 63 -8.07 33.87 -1.95
C LEU A 63 -7.62 33.20 -3.25
N ASN A 64 -6.30 33.08 -3.47
CA ASN A 64 -5.76 32.47 -4.67
C ASN A 64 -6.17 31.00 -4.79
N LEU A 65 -6.09 30.24 -3.68
CA LEU A 65 -6.56 28.85 -3.63
C LEU A 65 -8.06 28.76 -3.94
N ALA A 66 -8.87 29.67 -3.41
CA ALA A 66 -10.30 29.73 -3.69
C ALA A 66 -10.61 29.94 -5.17
N ILE A 67 -9.90 30.85 -5.80
CA ILE A 67 -10.01 31.11 -7.23
C ILE A 67 -9.55 29.90 -8.05
N ILE A 68 -8.43 29.25 -7.69
CA ILE A 68 -7.92 28.07 -8.38
C ILE A 68 -8.97 26.94 -8.38
N GLY A 69 -9.60 26.66 -7.24
CA GLY A 69 -10.63 25.63 -7.15
C GLY A 69 -11.82 25.89 -8.08
N LEU A 70 -12.37 27.11 -8.09
CA LEU A 70 -13.49 27.50 -8.94
C LEU A 70 -13.17 27.48 -10.44
N THR A 71 -11.92 27.76 -10.80
CA THR A 71 -11.49 27.91 -12.21
C THR A 71 -10.87 26.64 -12.81
N SER A 72 -10.55 25.64 -11.99
CA SER A 72 -10.13 24.30 -12.45
C SER A 72 -11.31 23.52 -13.04
N ASN A 73 -11.10 22.76 -14.11
CA ASN A 73 -12.18 22.05 -14.84
C ASN A 73 -12.56 20.67 -14.25
N SER A 74 -11.94 20.21 -13.16
CA SER A 74 -11.99 18.81 -12.74
C SER A 74 -13.32 18.41 -12.09
N PRO A 75 -14.16 17.54 -12.68
CA PRO A 75 -15.37 17.03 -12.05
C PRO A 75 -15.21 15.52 -11.80
N ASP A 76 -14.57 15.14 -10.70
CA ASP A 76 -14.52 13.73 -10.30
C ASP A 76 -14.58 13.66 -8.77
N LEU A 77 -15.68 13.11 -8.25
CA LEU A 77 -16.00 13.01 -6.82
C LEU A 77 -15.57 11.66 -6.24
N VAL A 78 -14.60 11.65 -5.32
CA VAL A 78 -14.29 10.50 -4.45
C VAL A 78 -13.79 11.01 -3.08
N ILE A 79 -14.32 10.49 -1.98
CA ILE A 79 -13.80 10.72 -0.61
C ILE A 79 -13.37 9.37 -0.04
N GLY A 80 -12.13 9.20 0.40
CA GLY A 80 -11.69 8.01 1.14
C GLY A 80 -10.42 8.27 1.96
N VAL A 81 -10.29 7.61 3.12
CA VAL A 81 -9.12 7.71 4.00
C VAL A 81 -8.61 6.30 4.22
N LEU A 82 -7.40 5.95 3.77
CA LEU A 82 -6.84 4.61 3.97
C LEU A 82 -5.95 4.57 5.23
N PRO A 83 -5.91 3.44 5.97
CA PRO A 83 -4.95 3.25 7.06
C PRO A 83 -3.50 3.41 6.58
N ASN A 84 -2.61 3.74 7.51
CA ASN A 84 -1.19 3.79 7.21
C ASN A 84 -0.66 2.41 6.78
N GLY A 85 0.23 2.36 5.78
CA GLY A 85 0.80 1.11 5.27
C GLY A 85 -0.10 0.32 4.32
N THR A 86 -1.28 0.85 3.96
CA THR A 86 -2.22 0.14 3.08
C THR A 86 -1.68 -0.09 1.66
N LEU A 87 -0.85 0.81 1.12
CA LEU A 87 -0.28 0.68 -0.23
C LEU A 87 1.26 0.57 -0.24
N THR A 88 1.92 0.38 0.91
CA THR A 88 3.39 0.31 1.01
C THR A 88 3.90 -1.00 1.64
N TYR A 89 5.10 -1.41 1.23
CA TYR A 89 5.75 -2.68 1.59
C TYR A 89 6.35 -2.71 3.02
N GLU A 90 6.26 -1.64 3.81
CA GLU A 90 6.93 -1.57 5.13
C GLU A 90 5.95 -1.26 6.26
N TYR A 91 5.49 -2.30 6.97
CA TYR A 91 4.55 -2.23 8.08
C TYR A 91 5.07 -1.53 9.36
N ASN A 92 6.28 -0.94 9.40
CA ASN A 92 6.91 -0.57 10.68
C ASN A 92 7.47 0.84 10.86
N GLN A 93 7.16 1.80 9.98
CA GLN A 93 7.51 3.20 10.25
C GLN A 93 6.29 4.08 10.50
N LYS A 94 6.17 4.60 11.73
CA LYS A 94 5.18 5.60 12.12
C LYS A 94 5.53 6.91 11.42
N GLN A 95 4.88 7.17 10.29
CA GLN A 95 5.07 8.37 9.47
C GLN A 95 3.76 9.16 9.46
N GLY A 96 3.83 10.48 9.53
CA GLY A 96 2.66 11.37 9.60
C GLY A 96 2.69 12.42 8.49
N THR A 97 1.55 12.93 8.05
CA THR A 97 1.43 13.94 6.97
C THR A 97 0.88 15.27 7.50
N ARG A 98 1.41 16.39 6.96
CA ARG A 98 0.88 17.74 7.12
C ARG A 98 -0.09 18.10 5.97
N GLY A 99 -1.18 18.79 6.27
CA GLY A 99 -2.28 19.13 5.36
C GLY A 99 -2.99 20.39 5.88
N LEU A 100 -3.84 20.97 5.04
CA LEU A 100 -4.38 22.33 5.24
C LEU A 100 -5.90 22.30 5.04
N ALA A 101 -6.65 22.83 6.00
CA ALA A 101 -8.08 23.10 5.90
C ALA A 101 -8.28 24.54 5.47
N LEU A 102 -9.17 24.78 4.52
CA LEU A 102 -9.75 26.11 4.37
C LEU A 102 -11.17 26.02 4.91
N SER A 103 -11.54 26.82 5.93
CA SER A 103 -12.96 27.02 6.32
C SER A 103 -13.79 27.22 5.04
N PRO A 104 -15.04 26.73 4.94
CA PRO A 104 -15.84 26.77 3.70
C PRO A 104 -15.93 28.21 3.17
N ILE A 105 -14.98 28.56 2.30
CA ILE A 105 -14.99 29.80 1.55
C ILE A 105 -15.82 29.48 0.34
N LEU A 106 -16.94 30.19 0.26
CA LEU A 106 -17.90 30.18 -0.84
C LEU A 106 -17.21 29.74 -2.15
N GLY A 107 -17.56 28.55 -2.64
CA GLY A 107 -17.10 28.06 -3.94
C GLY A 107 -15.92 27.08 -3.96
N LEU A 108 -15.17 26.88 -2.87
CA LEU A 108 -14.16 25.82 -2.81
C LEU A 108 -14.81 24.45 -2.55
N ARG A 109 -15.09 23.71 -3.62
CA ARG A 109 -15.32 22.26 -3.52
C ARG A 109 -13.99 21.56 -3.85
N ILE A 110 -13.41 20.88 -2.87
CA ILE A 110 -12.32 19.91 -3.09
C ILE A 110 -12.97 18.68 -3.75
N ASN A 111 -12.70 18.48 -5.04
CA ASN A 111 -13.47 17.51 -5.82
C ASN A 111 -13.05 16.07 -5.55
N SER A 112 -11.84 15.76 -5.09
CA SER A 112 -11.48 14.40 -4.64
C SER A 112 -10.43 14.39 -3.55
N ILE A 113 -10.53 13.45 -2.61
CA ILE A 113 -9.55 13.21 -1.55
C ILE A 113 -9.43 11.70 -1.36
N LEU A 114 -8.32 11.14 -1.82
CA LEU A 114 -7.80 9.87 -1.32
C LEU A 114 -6.38 10.14 -0.84
N VAL A 115 -6.11 9.96 0.45
CA VAL A 115 -4.79 10.24 1.02
C VAL A 115 -4.22 8.95 1.57
N GLU A 116 -3.09 8.54 1.01
CA GLU A 116 -2.16 7.64 1.69
C GLU A 116 -1.14 8.49 2.48
N ASN A 117 -0.92 8.12 3.73
CA ASN A 117 -0.14 8.86 4.70
C ASN A 117 1.37 8.62 4.53
N VAL A 118 2.14 9.62 4.04
CA VAL A 118 3.61 9.57 4.06
C VAL A 118 4.23 10.94 4.37
N SER A 119 4.90 11.09 5.52
CA SER A 119 6.05 12.01 5.61
C SER A 119 7.08 11.62 6.68
N ILE A 120 8.32 12.00 6.39
CA ILE A 120 9.56 11.73 7.13
C ILE A 120 9.83 12.94 8.01
N GLU A 121 10.00 12.75 9.31
CA GLU A 121 10.96 13.53 10.07
C GLU A 121 11.51 12.70 11.24
N ASN A 122 12.84 12.62 11.29
CA ASN A 122 13.57 11.94 12.34
C ASN A 122 13.44 12.68 13.67
N GLU A 123 13.24 11.89 14.74
CA GLU A 123 13.67 12.16 16.11
C GLU A 123 12.90 13.21 16.97
N VAL A 124 12.30 12.69 18.05
CA VAL A 124 12.24 13.25 19.43
C VAL A 124 11.00 14.02 19.92
N HIS A 125 9.90 14.15 19.16
CA HIS A 125 8.64 14.63 19.76
C HIS A 125 7.51 13.59 19.72
N ASN A 126 7.06 13.20 20.92
CA ASN A 126 5.96 12.29 21.24
C ASN A 126 4.56 12.87 20.86
N THR A 127 4.51 13.75 19.86
CA THR A 127 3.31 14.42 19.34
C THR A 127 3.14 14.00 17.89
N PRO A 128 2.17 13.15 17.60
CA PRO A 128 2.00 12.62 16.26
C PRO A 128 1.30 13.65 15.35
N ILE A 129 1.80 13.77 14.11
CA ILE A 129 1.56 14.84 13.13
C ILE A 129 0.50 14.34 12.12
N TYR A 130 -0.67 14.98 12.03
CA TYR A 130 -1.86 14.44 11.33
C TYR A 130 -2.72 15.53 10.69
N TYR A 131 -2.81 15.65 9.35
CA TYR A 131 -3.44 16.88 8.84
C TYR A 131 -4.11 16.88 7.46
N VAL A 132 -4.20 15.82 6.63
CA VAL A 132 -4.89 16.02 5.32
C VAL A 132 -6.39 15.75 5.40
N ALA A 133 -6.79 14.53 5.78
CA ALA A 133 -8.22 14.17 5.87
C ALA A 133 -8.96 14.91 6.98
N HIS A 134 -8.35 14.99 8.18
CA HIS A 134 -8.83 15.75 9.33
C HIS A 134 -9.13 17.21 8.99
N GLU A 135 -8.13 17.89 8.44
CA GLU A 135 -8.26 19.28 8.03
C GLU A 135 -9.27 19.45 6.88
N SER A 136 -9.33 18.50 5.95
CA SER A 136 -10.33 18.55 4.88
C SER A 136 -11.76 18.41 5.41
N GLY A 137 -11.97 17.68 6.50
CA GLY A 137 -13.27 17.59 7.18
C GLY A 137 -13.81 18.96 7.61
N HIS A 138 -12.94 19.80 8.18
CA HIS A 138 -13.31 21.16 8.55
C HIS A 138 -13.73 22.05 7.38
N THR A 139 -13.22 21.78 6.18
CA THR A 139 -13.59 22.52 4.96
C THR A 139 -15.08 22.39 4.66
N TYR A 140 -15.69 21.27 5.03
CA TYR A 140 -17.08 20.96 4.71
C TYR A 140 -18.02 21.08 5.89
N GLY A 141 -17.50 21.25 7.09
CA GLY A 141 -18.34 21.51 8.24
C GLY A 141 -18.09 20.66 9.46
N LEU A 142 -17.20 19.67 9.37
CA LEU A 142 -16.93 18.79 10.48
C LEU A 142 -16.18 19.54 11.59
N CYS A 143 -16.53 19.25 12.83
CA CYS A 143 -15.87 19.73 14.03
C CYS A 143 -14.89 18.69 14.58
N ASP A 144 -13.86 19.17 15.28
CA ASP A 144 -12.98 18.37 16.09
C ASP A 144 -13.75 17.71 17.22
N GLU A 145 -13.68 16.39 17.27
CA GLU A 145 -14.26 15.59 18.35
C GLU A 145 -13.35 15.58 19.58
N GLU A 146 -12.83 16.77 19.90
CA GLU A 146 -12.04 17.08 21.08
C GLU A 146 -12.86 17.98 22.01
N SER A 147 -12.95 17.59 23.28
CA SER A 147 -13.69 18.33 24.31
C SER A 147 -13.31 19.81 24.48
N ASN A 148 -12.10 20.23 24.08
CA ASN A 148 -11.63 21.61 24.19
C ASN A 148 -11.94 22.47 22.96
N GLU A 149 -11.93 21.88 21.76
CA GLU A 149 -12.15 22.59 20.49
C GLU A 149 -13.62 22.56 20.09
N TRP A 150 -14.34 21.47 20.40
CA TRP A 150 -15.76 21.31 20.11
C TRP A 150 -16.61 22.53 20.54
N PRO A 151 -16.54 23.06 21.78
CA PRO A 151 -17.39 24.20 22.17
C PRO A 151 -17.01 25.52 21.49
N LYS A 152 -15.82 25.60 20.88
CA LYS A 152 -15.41 26.77 20.08
C LYS A 152 -15.95 26.66 18.65
N GLN A 153 -16.10 25.43 18.16
CA GLN A 153 -16.57 25.10 16.82
C GLN A 153 -18.09 24.98 16.74
N ASP A 154 -18.71 24.59 17.85
CA ASP A 154 -20.14 24.56 18.05
C ASP A 154 -20.71 25.99 18.07
N GLY A 155 -21.73 26.25 17.26
CA GLY A 155 -22.30 27.60 17.12
C GLY A 155 -21.52 28.56 16.21
N ILE A 156 -20.49 28.10 15.49
CA ILE A 156 -19.84 28.93 14.46
C ILE A 156 -20.83 29.21 13.32
N ALA A 157 -21.17 30.48 13.14
CA ALA A 157 -21.96 30.95 12.01
C ALA A 157 -21.18 30.79 10.69
N GLY A 158 -21.62 29.85 9.85
CA GLY A 158 -20.93 29.47 8.61
C GLY A 158 -21.05 28.00 8.27
N PHE A 159 -21.34 27.15 9.27
CA PHE A 159 -21.74 25.77 9.04
C PHE A 159 -23.23 25.67 8.66
N PRO A 160 -23.63 24.68 7.84
CA PRO A 160 -24.99 24.56 7.30
C PRO A 160 -26.13 24.60 8.35
N LEU A 161 -25.85 24.32 9.62
CA LEU A 161 -26.86 24.15 10.69
C LEU A 161 -26.63 24.95 11.99
N ASN A 162 -25.62 25.82 12.09
CA ASN A 162 -25.22 26.49 13.36
C ASN A 162 -24.87 25.54 14.53
N LEU A 163 -24.59 24.26 14.27
CA LEU A 163 -24.25 23.23 15.25
C LEU A 163 -23.22 22.29 14.62
N CYS A 164 -22.36 21.67 15.43
CA CYS A 164 -21.40 20.69 14.94
C CYS A 164 -22.12 19.44 14.37
N PRO A 165 -21.79 18.99 13.14
CA PRO A 165 -22.56 17.96 12.45
C PRO A 165 -22.13 16.52 12.76
N ASN A 166 -21.02 16.29 13.44
CA ASN A 166 -20.44 14.96 13.65
C ASN A 166 -20.12 14.68 15.11
N GLY A 167 -20.57 13.58 15.69
CA GLY A 167 -20.18 13.19 17.05
C GLY A 167 -21.05 13.71 18.18
N ASP A 168 -22.21 14.23 17.80
CA ASP A 168 -23.33 14.51 18.67
C ASP A 168 -24.60 14.00 17.97
N ASP A 169 -25.18 12.91 18.49
CA ASP A 169 -26.40 12.29 17.97
C ASP A 169 -27.65 13.15 18.24
N ASP A 170 -27.58 14.17 19.12
CA ASP A 170 -28.62 15.17 19.39
C ASP A 170 -28.05 16.60 19.39
N PRO A 171 -27.77 17.18 18.21
CA PRO A 171 -27.02 18.43 18.06
C PRO A 171 -27.69 19.64 18.73
N VAL A 172 -28.91 19.52 19.23
CA VAL A 172 -29.66 20.61 19.89
C VAL A 172 -29.01 21.05 21.21
N ASP A 173 -28.26 20.16 21.87
CA ASP A 173 -27.69 20.45 23.19
C ASP A 173 -26.26 21.03 23.14
N GLY A 174 -25.62 21.00 21.95
CA GLY A 174 -24.32 21.60 21.67
C GLY A 174 -23.16 20.89 22.34
N LYS A 175 -23.24 19.56 22.55
CA LYS A 175 -22.21 18.81 23.28
C LYS A 175 -21.85 17.52 22.56
N LEU A 176 -20.54 17.36 22.37
CA LEU A 176 -19.95 16.09 21.98
C LEU A 176 -20.43 14.95 22.90
N ASP A 177 -20.87 13.84 22.31
CA ASP A 177 -21.34 12.68 23.06
C ASP A 177 -20.24 12.06 23.93
N ASP A 178 -20.60 11.60 25.12
CA ASP A 178 -19.62 10.99 26.04
C ASP A 178 -18.98 9.72 25.45
N ALA A 179 -19.72 8.98 24.61
CA ALA A 179 -19.21 7.82 23.87
C ALA A 179 -18.07 8.18 22.89
N CYS A 180 -17.99 9.43 22.44
CA CYS A 180 -16.91 9.95 21.60
C CYS A 180 -15.71 10.47 22.40
N LYS A 181 -15.89 10.67 23.71
CA LYS A 181 -14.83 11.07 24.65
C LYS A 181 -14.11 9.88 25.28
N GLU A 182 -14.73 8.70 25.33
CA GLU A 182 -14.23 7.56 26.10
C GLU A 182 -13.02 6.80 25.49
N ALA A 183 -12.10 6.43 26.38
CA ALA A 183 -11.06 5.45 26.12
C ALA A 183 -11.65 4.03 26.23
N ASP A 184 -11.72 3.28 25.12
CA ASP A 184 -11.78 1.82 25.23
C ASP A 184 -10.57 1.37 26.04
N GLY A 185 -10.80 0.58 27.08
CA GLY A 185 -9.85 0.21 28.14
C GLY A 185 -8.69 -0.70 27.70
N GLY A 186 -8.06 -0.43 26.56
CA GLY A 186 -6.87 -1.10 26.04
C GLY A 186 -5.72 -0.13 25.84
N TYR A 187 -4.54 -0.54 26.31
CA TYR A 187 -3.20 0.08 26.21
C TYR A 187 -3.10 1.49 25.58
N ASN A 188 -2.73 2.47 26.42
CA ASN A 188 -2.32 3.86 26.15
C ASN A 188 -3.35 4.96 26.50
N ASN A 189 -2.94 5.81 27.44
CA ASN A 189 -3.73 6.73 28.26
C ASN A 189 -4.07 8.05 27.53
N TYR A 190 -4.68 7.98 26.36
CA TYR A 190 -5.06 9.15 25.56
C TYR A 190 -6.57 9.44 25.66
N SER A 191 -6.94 10.62 26.15
CA SER A 191 -8.30 11.18 26.14
C SER A 191 -8.63 11.81 24.77
N ASN A 192 -9.92 11.89 24.41
CA ASN A 192 -10.45 12.54 23.19
C ASN A 192 -10.26 11.74 21.87
N LYS A 193 -10.60 10.46 21.90
CA LYS A 193 -10.39 9.47 20.82
C LYS A 193 -11.27 9.64 19.57
N GLY A 194 -12.25 10.55 19.59
CA GLY A 194 -13.30 10.65 18.56
C GLY A 194 -14.35 9.54 18.65
N CYS A 195 -15.44 9.69 17.90
CA CYS A 195 -16.56 8.77 17.83
C CYS A 195 -16.19 7.45 17.18
N ARG A 196 -16.90 6.38 17.50
CA ARG A 196 -16.69 5.07 16.87
C ARG A 196 -17.18 5.11 15.42
N ALA A 197 -16.30 4.79 14.48
CA ALA A 197 -16.66 4.51 13.10
C ALA A 197 -17.19 3.07 13.01
N LEU A 198 -18.47 2.89 13.36
CA LEU A 198 -19.15 1.58 13.40
C LEU A 198 -19.58 1.06 12.01
N THR A 199 -19.13 1.70 10.94
CA THR A 199 -19.51 1.42 9.56
C THR A 199 -18.90 0.16 8.95
N PHE A 200 -18.03 -0.58 9.68
CA PHE A 200 -17.27 -1.70 9.10
C PHE A 200 -17.48 -3.04 9.80
N ARG A 201 -17.45 -4.10 8.98
CA ARG A 201 -17.22 -5.47 9.44
C ARG A 201 -15.82 -5.99 9.06
N GLU A 202 -15.25 -5.67 7.90
CA GLU A 202 -13.93 -6.19 7.46
C GLU A 202 -13.19 -5.21 6.51
N LEU A 203 -11.89 -4.95 6.76
CA LEU A 203 -10.95 -4.26 5.87
C LEU A 203 -9.71 -5.15 5.72
N HIS A 204 -9.26 -5.41 4.49
CA HIS A 204 -8.13 -6.27 4.21
C HIS A 204 -6.85 -5.44 4.03
N SER A 205 -5.89 -5.59 4.96
CA SER A 205 -4.56 -4.95 4.90
C SER A 205 -3.50 -5.94 4.43
N TYR A 206 -2.45 -5.45 3.78
CA TYR A 206 -1.36 -6.29 3.30
C TYR A 206 -0.45 -6.73 4.46
N ASN A 207 -0.18 -8.03 4.58
CA ASN A 207 0.68 -8.62 5.60
C ASN A 207 2.02 -9.04 5.00
N ASN A 208 3.07 -8.31 5.36
CA ASN A 208 4.43 -8.49 4.85
C ASN A 208 5.11 -9.79 5.30
N GLN A 209 4.65 -10.42 6.38
CA GLN A 209 5.26 -11.66 6.86
C GLN A 209 4.88 -12.85 5.97
N ASN A 210 3.68 -12.80 5.39
CA ASN A 210 3.10 -13.93 4.68
C ASN A 210 2.78 -13.60 3.21
N ASN A 211 3.14 -12.40 2.74
CA ASN A 211 2.94 -11.94 1.37
C ASN A 211 1.46 -11.99 0.92
N ASN A 212 0.51 -11.76 1.84
CA ASN A 212 -0.93 -11.94 1.61
C ASN A 212 -1.77 -10.84 2.30
N PHE A 213 -3.00 -10.61 1.85
CA PHE A 213 -3.94 -9.70 2.52
C PHE A 213 -4.63 -10.39 3.71
N THR A 214 -4.64 -9.74 4.87
CA THR A 214 -5.29 -10.22 6.10
C THR A 214 -6.24 -9.18 6.68
N ILE A 215 -7.35 -9.65 7.27
CA ILE A 215 -8.32 -8.80 7.98
C ILE A 215 -7.62 -8.10 9.15
N VAL A 216 -7.79 -6.78 9.28
CA VAL A 216 -7.32 -6.02 10.44
C VAL A 216 -8.06 -6.53 11.69
N ASP A 217 -7.31 -7.02 12.67
CA ASP A 217 -7.76 -7.79 13.84
C ASP A 217 -9.02 -7.26 14.57
N ASN A 218 -9.90 -8.18 14.95
CA ASN A 218 -11.30 -8.02 15.38
C ASN A 218 -11.50 -7.47 16.82
N GLN A 219 -10.54 -6.76 17.41
CA GLN A 219 -10.64 -6.33 18.82
C GLN A 219 -10.64 -4.83 19.09
N GLU A 220 -10.36 -3.95 18.13
CA GLU A 220 -10.39 -2.50 18.36
C GLU A 220 -11.14 -1.73 17.25
N VAL A 221 -12.20 -1.02 17.64
CA VAL A 221 -13.13 -0.34 16.73
C VAL A 221 -12.48 0.90 16.11
N PHE A 222 -12.54 1.05 14.77
CA PHE A 222 -12.14 2.27 14.06
C PHE A 222 -12.83 3.50 14.64
N ARG A 223 -12.15 4.64 14.60
CA ARG A 223 -12.62 5.89 15.22
C ARG A 223 -12.57 7.04 14.23
N ASN A 224 -13.45 8.01 14.42
CA ASN A 224 -13.62 9.10 13.48
C ASN A 224 -12.30 9.84 13.27
N PHE A 225 -12.00 10.22 12.03
CA PHE A 225 -10.76 10.93 11.74
C PHE A 225 -10.74 12.35 12.36
N MET A 226 -11.90 12.89 12.74
CA MET A 226 -12.05 14.14 13.49
C MET A 226 -11.67 14.03 14.98
N GLY A 227 -11.34 12.84 15.47
CA GLY A 227 -10.85 12.61 16.84
C GLY A 227 -9.38 13.00 17.06
N TYR A 228 -9.03 13.23 18.32
CA TYR A 228 -7.68 13.60 18.75
C TYR A 228 -6.85 12.36 19.19
N ASN A 229 -5.54 12.36 18.90
CA ASN A 229 -4.55 11.44 19.48
C ASN A 229 -4.80 9.92 19.27
N MET A 230 -5.16 9.53 18.04
CA MET A 230 -5.38 8.14 17.61
C MET A 230 -4.27 7.60 16.69
N PRO A 231 -3.86 6.32 16.79
CA PRO A 231 -3.04 5.66 15.77
C PRO A 231 -3.68 5.78 14.37
N SER A 232 -2.88 6.10 13.36
CA SER A 232 -3.35 6.35 11.98
C SER A 232 -3.97 5.12 11.32
N ASP A 233 -3.56 3.93 11.74
CA ASP A 233 -4.08 2.64 11.30
C ASP A 233 -5.49 2.31 11.85
N ARG A 234 -6.05 3.20 12.68
CA ARG A 234 -7.35 3.00 13.36
C ARG A 234 -8.31 4.16 13.21
N ARG A 235 -7.99 5.09 12.30
CA ARG A 235 -8.89 6.20 11.95
C ARG A 235 -9.66 5.86 10.70
N TRP A 236 -10.94 6.16 10.73
CA TRP A 236 -11.80 6.07 9.57
C TRP A 236 -12.91 7.12 9.68
N ILE A 237 -13.58 7.48 8.59
CA ILE A 237 -14.73 8.37 8.65
C ILE A 237 -15.92 7.72 9.39
N SER A 238 -16.46 8.37 10.42
CA SER A 238 -17.69 7.88 11.06
C SER A 238 -18.85 7.92 10.08
N LYS A 239 -19.90 7.12 10.33
CA LYS A 239 -21.08 7.10 9.47
C LYS A 239 -21.70 8.49 9.33
N GLU A 240 -21.81 9.19 10.46
CA GLU A 240 -22.44 10.50 10.58
C GLU A 240 -21.62 11.55 9.82
N SER A 241 -20.29 11.51 9.97
CA SER A 241 -19.38 12.37 9.21
C SER A 241 -19.45 12.08 7.71
N TYR A 242 -19.55 10.80 7.33
CA TYR A 242 -19.64 10.39 5.94
C TYR A 242 -20.96 10.85 5.32
N GLU A 243 -22.09 10.61 5.99
CA GLU A 243 -23.41 11.04 5.51
C GLU A 243 -23.50 12.56 5.41
N PHE A 244 -22.93 13.30 6.36
CA PHE A 244 -22.85 14.76 6.30
C PHE A 244 -21.98 15.25 5.13
N LEU A 245 -20.75 14.73 5.00
CA LEU A 245 -19.90 15.07 3.86
C LEU A 245 -20.56 14.67 2.53
N LEU A 246 -21.23 13.53 2.48
CA LEU A 246 -21.96 13.06 1.32
C LEU A 246 -23.12 14.01 0.99
N ASP A 247 -23.91 14.49 1.95
CA ASP A 247 -24.97 15.48 1.71
C ASP A 247 -24.38 16.80 1.16
N GLU A 248 -23.32 17.30 1.81
CA GLU A 248 -22.61 18.50 1.35
C GLU A 248 -22.01 18.34 -0.05
N LEU A 249 -21.61 17.12 -0.43
CA LEU A 249 -20.93 16.82 -1.70
C LEU A 249 -21.83 16.19 -2.78
N THR A 250 -23.07 15.79 -2.44
CA THR A 250 -24.06 15.24 -3.37
C THR A 250 -25.02 16.28 -3.94
N GLU A 251 -24.97 17.53 -3.45
CA GLU A 251 -25.49 18.65 -4.22
C GLU A 251 -24.82 18.63 -5.61
N GLU A 252 -25.61 18.52 -6.69
CA GLU A 252 -25.05 18.53 -8.03
C GLU A 252 -24.12 19.75 -8.17
N PRO A 253 -22.87 19.55 -8.64
CA PRO A 253 -21.97 20.66 -8.80
C PRO A 253 -22.65 21.71 -9.68
N PRO A 254 -22.62 23.00 -9.28
CA PRO A 254 -23.27 24.06 -10.03
C PRO A 254 -22.91 23.98 -11.52
N GLU A 255 -23.94 24.12 -12.38
CA GLU A 255 -23.75 24.06 -13.83
C GLU A 255 -22.63 24.99 -14.26
N ARG A 256 -21.66 24.45 -15.01
CA ARG A 256 -20.58 25.26 -15.55
C ARG A 256 -21.05 26.01 -16.78
N GLY A 257 -20.87 27.33 -16.79
CA GLY A 257 -21.32 28.19 -17.87
C GLY A 257 -20.49 29.46 -18.02
N GLU A 258 -20.92 30.34 -18.91
CA GLU A 258 -20.35 31.69 -19.04
C GLU A 258 -20.76 32.52 -17.82
N GLY A 259 -19.76 33.01 -17.09
CA GLY A 259 -19.97 33.66 -15.81
C GLY A 259 -18.96 34.77 -15.55
N ILE A 260 -19.20 35.47 -14.44
CA ILE A 260 -18.27 36.43 -13.86
C ILE A 260 -17.80 35.89 -12.51
N LEU A 261 -16.50 35.63 -12.40
CA LEU A 261 -15.83 35.31 -11.15
C LEU A 261 -15.64 36.61 -10.38
N ILE A 262 -16.21 36.71 -9.18
CA ILE A 262 -16.15 37.89 -8.33
C ILE A 262 -15.39 37.52 -7.08
N SER A 263 -14.40 38.34 -6.70
CA SER A 263 -13.64 38.16 -5.48
C SER A 263 -13.52 39.44 -4.65
N ALA A 264 -13.52 39.30 -3.33
CA ALA A 264 -13.35 40.41 -2.40
C ALA A 264 -12.88 39.94 -1.02
N PHE A 265 -12.25 40.85 -0.30
CA PHE A 265 -12.07 40.72 1.15
C PHE A 265 -13.20 41.43 1.89
N VAL A 266 -13.75 40.77 2.90
CA VAL A 266 -14.76 41.33 3.80
C VAL A 266 -14.15 41.47 5.18
N TYR A 267 -14.25 42.65 5.79
CA TYR A 267 -13.69 42.92 7.11
C TYR A 267 -14.76 42.84 8.20
N LYS A 268 -14.39 42.50 9.43
CA LYS A 268 -15.32 42.40 10.59
C LYS A 268 -16.12 43.68 10.86
N ASN A 269 -15.60 44.83 10.46
CA ASN A 269 -16.26 46.13 10.58
C ASN A 269 -17.36 46.36 9.51
N GLY A 270 -17.55 45.42 8.58
CA GLY A 270 -18.51 45.51 7.48
C GLY A 270 -17.97 46.14 6.20
N SER A 271 -16.73 46.61 6.15
CA SER A 271 -16.15 47.14 4.91
C SER A 271 -15.70 46.03 3.96
N TYR A 272 -15.61 46.34 2.67
CA TYR A 272 -15.08 45.45 1.64
C TYR A 272 -13.76 46.02 1.09
N LYS A 273 -12.87 45.14 0.63
CA LYS A 273 -11.82 45.49 -0.34
C LYS A 273 -12.04 44.59 -1.55
N VAL A 274 -12.60 45.18 -2.60
CA VAL A 274 -12.91 44.47 -3.84
C VAL A 274 -11.60 44.09 -4.54
N LYS A 275 -11.56 42.86 -5.04
CA LYS A 275 -10.52 42.35 -5.94
C LYS A 275 -11.11 42.32 -7.35
N ASP A 276 -10.33 42.00 -8.36
CA ASP A 276 -10.85 42.06 -9.72
C ASP A 276 -11.88 40.98 -10.00
N ALA A 277 -12.76 41.29 -10.95
CA ALA A 277 -13.70 40.32 -11.51
C ALA A 277 -13.22 39.86 -12.88
N TYR A 278 -13.42 38.58 -13.18
CA TYR A 278 -13.02 37.99 -14.46
C TYR A 278 -14.22 37.33 -15.12
N MET A 279 -14.57 37.77 -16.34
CA MET A 279 -15.51 37.04 -17.19
C MET A 279 -14.80 35.84 -17.79
N MET A 280 -15.35 34.65 -17.55
CA MET A 280 -14.76 33.39 -17.99
C MET A 280 -15.82 32.43 -18.50
N ASN A 281 -15.39 31.50 -19.34
CA ASN A 281 -16.19 30.38 -19.77
C ASN A 281 -15.99 29.21 -18.79
N SER A 282 -17.02 28.40 -18.60
CA SER A 282 -16.96 27.17 -17.78
C SER A 282 -16.76 27.42 -16.27
N LEU A 283 -17.33 28.51 -15.73
CA LEU A 283 -17.35 28.75 -14.28
C LEU A 283 -18.53 28.02 -13.63
N PRO A 284 -18.37 27.46 -12.42
CA PRO A 284 -19.45 26.86 -11.63
C PRO A 284 -20.46 27.93 -11.17
N LEU A 285 -21.56 28.09 -11.91
CA LEU A 285 -22.45 29.23 -11.72
C LEU A 285 -23.36 29.06 -10.49
N GLU A 286 -23.31 30.01 -9.57
CA GLU A 286 -24.20 30.01 -8.42
C GLU A 286 -25.60 30.55 -8.75
N ASN A 287 -26.60 30.06 -8.01
CA ASN A 287 -27.98 30.54 -8.09
C ASN A 287 -28.23 31.75 -7.18
N ASN A 288 -29.19 32.60 -7.58
CA ASN A 288 -29.71 33.67 -6.73
C ASN A 288 -30.25 33.12 -5.41
N ASN A 289 -29.87 33.72 -4.29
CA ASN A 289 -30.34 33.30 -2.95
C ASN A 289 -30.97 34.47 -2.15
N SER A 290 -31.65 35.38 -2.85
CA SER A 290 -32.33 36.56 -2.30
C SER A 290 -33.25 36.27 -1.11
N ASN A 291 -33.77 35.04 -1.00
CA ASN A 291 -34.69 34.62 0.06
C ASN A 291 -34.00 34.34 1.42
N LYS A 292 -32.67 34.24 1.46
CA LYS A 292 -31.92 34.05 2.72
C LYS A 292 -31.85 35.36 3.52
N THR A 293 -31.76 35.26 4.84
CA THR A 293 -31.68 36.40 5.77
C THR A 293 -30.25 36.58 6.28
N TYR A 294 -29.35 37.05 5.43
CA TYR A 294 -27.99 37.41 5.81
C TYR A 294 -27.72 38.91 5.69
N ASN A 295 -26.76 39.40 6.49
CA ASN A 295 -26.42 40.81 6.58
C ASN A 295 -25.46 41.29 5.49
N TYR A 296 -24.75 40.38 4.81
CA TYR A 296 -23.84 40.72 3.73
C TYR A 296 -24.44 40.29 2.40
N SER A 297 -24.34 41.14 1.38
CA SER A 297 -24.78 40.78 0.03
C SER A 297 -23.97 41.44 -1.07
N ILE A 298 -23.91 40.79 -2.22
CA ILE A 298 -23.35 41.30 -3.46
C ILE A 298 -24.45 41.30 -4.52
N LYS A 299 -24.60 42.44 -5.20
CA LYS A 299 -25.67 42.67 -6.17
C LYS A 299 -25.11 43.14 -7.49
N LEU A 300 -25.61 42.57 -8.57
CA LEU A 300 -25.27 42.96 -9.93
C LEU A 300 -26.47 43.72 -10.51
N TYR A 301 -26.21 44.88 -11.09
CA TYR A 301 -27.25 45.76 -11.65
C TYR A 301 -27.01 46.06 -13.12
N ASP A 302 -28.10 46.27 -13.86
CA ASP A 302 -28.05 46.91 -15.18
C ASP A 302 -28.01 48.44 -15.07
N ALA A 303 -27.82 49.11 -16.21
CA ALA A 303 -27.77 50.57 -16.30
C ALA A 303 -29.10 51.27 -15.91
N ASN A 304 -30.21 50.53 -15.81
CA ASN A 304 -31.50 51.03 -15.34
C ASN A 304 -31.73 50.77 -13.84
N ASN A 305 -30.72 50.28 -13.10
CA ASN A 305 -30.80 49.81 -11.72
C ASN A 305 -31.74 48.61 -11.51
N SER A 306 -31.98 47.80 -12.55
CA SER A 306 -32.66 46.51 -12.41
C SER A 306 -31.69 45.47 -11.85
N LEU A 307 -32.13 44.72 -10.82
CA LEU A 307 -31.32 43.67 -10.21
C LEU A 307 -31.18 42.48 -11.18
N LEU A 308 -29.95 42.14 -11.52
CA LEU A 308 -29.60 40.99 -12.36
C LEU A 308 -29.29 39.75 -11.52
N PHE A 309 -28.56 39.94 -10.42
CA PHE A 309 -28.15 38.88 -9.51
C PHE A 309 -27.97 39.39 -8.08
N GLU A 310 -28.31 38.58 -7.08
CA GLU A 310 -28.08 38.83 -5.66
C GLU A 310 -27.57 37.56 -4.96
N LYS A 311 -26.37 37.67 -4.40
CA LYS A 311 -25.81 36.71 -3.44
C LYS A 311 -25.83 37.32 -2.04
N LYS A 312 -26.55 36.70 -1.13
CA LYS A 312 -26.50 36.93 0.32
C LYS A 312 -25.63 35.88 0.98
N PHE A 313 -24.80 36.27 1.95
CA PHE A 313 -23.87 35.38 2.63
C PHE A 313 -23.52 35.84 4.05
N HIS A 314 -22.88 34.96 4.82
CA HIS A 314 -22.31 35.26 6.13
C HIS A 314 -20.80 34.97 6.08
N PRO A 315 -19.91 35.98 6.24
CA PRO A 315 -18.46 35.76 6.18
C PRO A 315 -17.97 35.01 7.43
N SER A 316 -17.16 33.97 7.23
CA SER A 316 -16.40 33.32 8.32
C SER A 316 -15.11 34.08 8.58
N PHE A 317 -14.87 34.45 9.84
CA PHE A 317 -13.63 35.11 10.28
C PHE A 317 -12.71 34.18 11.06
N MET A 318 -12.97 32.87 10.99
CA MET A 318 -12.15 31.86 11.60
C MET A 318 -11.56 30.97 10.51
N TYR A 319 -10.27 30.70 10.65
CA TYR A 319 -9.49 29.85 9.76
C TYR A 319 -8.87 28.75 10.60
N ILE A 320 -8.66 27.59 9.99
CA ILE A 320 -7.96 26.49 10.61
C ILE A 320 -6.61 26.38 9.92
N THR A 321 -5.54 26.29 10.70
CA THR A 321 -4.16 26.29 10.20
C THR A 321 -3.76 24.90 9.71
N ALA A 322 -2.56 24.77 9.11
CA ALA A 322 -1.99 23.47 8.75
C ALA A 322 -1.76 22.53 9.96
N GLU A 323 -1.96 23.06 11.16
CA GLU A 323 -1.70 22.46 12.44
C GLU A 323 -2.99 22.18 13.22
N GLY A 324 -4.16 22.33 12.59
CA GLY A 324 -5.49 22.11 13.19
C GLY A 324 -5.91 23.20 14.17
N GLU A 325 -5.05 24.19 14.41
CA GLU A 325 -5.41 25.29 15.30
C GLU A 325 -6.42 26.22 14.65
N THR A 326 -7.51 26.50 15.37
CA THR A 326 -8.49 27.52 14.98
C THR A 326 -7.95 28.91 15.32
N VAL A 327 -7.71 29.72 14.29
CA VAL A 327 -7.26 31.12 14.41
C VAL A 327 -8.35 32.08 13.95
N THR A 328 -8.52 33.17 14.68
CA THR A 328 -9.47 34.22 14.31
C THR A 328 -8.77 35.34 13.55
N SER A 329 -9.33 35.74 12.41
CA SER A 329 -8.90 36.89 11.61
C SER A 329 -9.88 38.06 11.70
N ASN A 330 -9.46 39.25 11.26
CA ASN A 330 -10.34 40.41 11.07
C ASN A 330 -10.86 40.56 9.65
N VAL A 331 -10.41 39.69 8.75
CA VAL A 331 -10.76 39.66 7.34
C VAL A 331 -11.21 38.24 6.95
N SER A 332 -12.18 38.18 6.05
CA SER A 332 -12.74 36.99 5.43
C SER A 332 -12.59 37.10 3.91
N VAL A 333 -12.56 35.96 3.22
CA VAL A 333 -12.48 35.88 1.77
C VAL A 333 -13.86 35.54 1.22
N VAL A 334 -14.26 36.22 0.15
CA VAL A 334 -15.47 35.89 -0.62
C VAL A 334 -15.05 35.73 -2.06
N VAL A 335 -15.31 34.55 -2.63
CA VAL A 335 -15.19 34.26 -4.06
C VAL A 335 -16.47 33.56 -4.48
N PHE A 336 -16.98 33.83 -5.68
CA PHE A 336 -18.06 33.05 -6.28
C PHE A 336 -18.14 33.38 -7.77
N ALA A 337 -18.83 32.53 -8.52
CA ALA A 337 -19.18 32.82 -9.90
C ALA A 337 -20.69 33.08 -10.03
N ALA A 338 -21.05 34.20 -10.67
CA ALA A 338 -22.43 34.50 -11.05
C ALA A 338 -22.63 34.31 -12.56
N PRO A 339 -23.85 33.94 -13.00
CA PRO A 339 -24.19 33.97 -14.42
C PRO A 339 -23.91 35.34 -15.02
N PHE A 340 -23.19 35.39 -16.15
CA PHE A 340 -22.90 36.64 -16.79
C PHE A 340 -24.14 37.18 -17.52
N ASN A 341 -24.36 38.48 -17.42
CA ASN A 341 -25.39 39.19 -18.18
C ASN A 341 -24.74 40.38 -18.90
N SER A 342 -24.88 40.43 -20.23
CA SER A 342 -24.27 41.48 -21.05
C SER A 342 -24.75 42.89 -20.74
N SER A 343 -25.90 43.04 -20.05
CA SER A 343 -26.44 44.32 -19.57
C SER A 343 -25.87 44.76 -18.22
N LEU A 344 -24.95 43.98 -17.61
CA LEU A 344 -24.26 44.34 -16.38
C LEU A 344 -23.59 45.71 -16.53
N ASP A 345 -23.85 46.57 -15.56
CA ASP A 345 -23.36 47.95 -15.48
C ASP A 345 -22.50 48.17 -14.22
N ASN A 346 -22.91 47.62 -13.09
CA ASN A 346 -22.15 47.73 -11.84
C ASN A 346 -22.39 46.56 -10.88
N ILE A 347 -21.40 46.34 -10.00
CA ILE A 347 -21.42 45.37 -8.91
C ILE A 347 -21.37 46.14 -7.60
N GLN A 348 -22.36 45.93 -6.73
CA GLN A 348 -22.46 46.56 -5.41
C GLN A 348 -22.23 45.54 -4.30
N PHE A 349 -21.43 45.93 -3.30
CA PHE A 349 -21.12 45.15 -2.11
C PHE A 349 -21.79 45.82 -0.91
N LEU A 350 -22.67 45.11 -0.23
CA LEU A 350 -23.55 45.67 0.80
C LEU A 350 -23.36 44.98 2.16
N THR A 351 -23.54 45.77 3.22
CA THR A 351 -23.66 45.29 4.61
C THR A 351 -24.87 45.94 5.25
N ASN A 352 -25.76 45.12 5.85
CA ASN A 352 -27.05 45.52 6.41
C ASN A 352 -27.89 46.37 5.42
N GLY A 353 -27.80 46.05 4.13
CA GLY A 353 -28.49 46.77 3.05
C GLY A 353 -27.89 48.12 2.64
N SER A 354 -26.79 48.56 3.27
CA SER A 354 -26.05 49.76 2.86
C SER A 354 -24.94 49.40 1.88
N VAL A 355 -24.79 50.16 0.80
CA VAL A 355 -23.69 49.98 -0.16
C VAL A 355 -22.39 50.43 0.48
N MET A 356 -21.42 49.52 0.56
CA MET A 356 -20.10 49.74 1.15
C MET A 356 -19.04 49.93 0.08
N GLU A 357 -19.13 49.20 -1.03
CA GLU A 357 -18.26 49.36 -2.21
C GLU A 357 -19.06 49.15 -3.51
N GLN A 358 -18.59 49.74 -4.60
CA GLN A 358 -19.18 49.59 -5.93
C GLN A 358 -18.09 49.58 -7.01
N VAL A 359 -18.16 48.61 -7.92
CA VAL A 359 -17.34 48.55 -9.14
C VAL A 359 -18.23 48.86 -10.34
N ASN A 360 -17.84 49.83 -11.15
CA ASN A 360 -18.55 50.19 -12.38
C ASN A 360 -17.87 49.53 -13.57
N ARG A 361 -18.65 49.08 -14.54
CA ARG A 361 -18.14 48.53 -15.78
C ARG A 361 -17.71 49.68 -16.71
N SER A 362 -16.46 49.65 -17.17
CA SER A 362 -15.94 50.59 -18.16
C SER A 362 -16.56 50.33 -19.55
N PRO A 363 -16.57 51.33 -20.46
CA PRO A 363 -17.12 51.16 -21.81
C PRO A 363 -16.33 50.22 -22.73
N ASN A 364 -15.00 50.15 -22.60
CA ASN A 364 -14.15 49.39 -23.50
C ASN A 364 -13.57 48.16 -22.82
N THR A 365 -13.55 47.03 -23.52
CA THR A 365 -12.89 45.81 -23.04
C THR A 365 -11.38 45.90 -23.29
N PRO A 366 -10.53 45.48 -22.33
CA PRO A 366 -9.09 45.49 -22.52
C PRO A 366 -8.63 44.55 -23.64
N SER A 367 -7.48 44.86 -24.21
CA SER A 367 -6.81 44.06 -25.25
C SER A 367 -5.62 43.31 -24.67
N ILE A 368 -5.40 42.07 -25.12
CA ILE A 368 -4.24 41.25 -24.75
C ILE A 368 -3.73 40.45 -25.94
N THR A 369 -2.43 40.22 -25.97
CA THR A 369 -1.76 39.29 -26.90
C THR A 369 -0.68 38.54 -26.15
N LEU A 370 -0.78 37.21 -26.13
CA LEU A 370 0.27 36.34 -25.61
C LEU A 370 1.49 36.40 -26.54
N VAL A 371 2.67 36.63 -25.95
CA VAL A 371 3.94 36.79 -26.66
C VAL A 371 4.79 35.54 -26.56
N GLU A 372 4.76 34.87 -25.41
CA GLU A 372 5.45 33.59 -25.17
C GLU A 372 4.71 32.83 -24.05
N PRO A 373 4.51 31.50 -24.15
CA PRO A 373 4.75 30.65 -25.32
C PRO A 373 3.69 30.87 -26.41
N VAL A 374 4.10 30.90 -27.68
CA VAL A 374 3.17 30.98 -28.83
C VAL A 374 2.91 29.62 -29.47
N GLY A 375 3.80 28.65 -29.25
CA GLY A 375 3.69 27.25 -29.66
C GLY A 375 4.90 26.77 -30.47
N GLY A 376 5.30 25.52 -30.23
CA GLY A 376 6.48 24.86 -30.81
C GLY A 376 7.74 24.97 -29.95
N GLU A 377 7.72 25.75 -28.86
CA GLU A 377 8.83 25.88 -27.92
C GLU A 377 9.06 24.56 -27.16
N VAL A 378 10.30 24.31 -26.79
CA VAL A 378 10.73 23.18 -25.97
C VAL A 378 11.51 23.73 -24.78
N TYR A 379 10.94 23.62 -23.59
CA TYR A 379 11.52 24.13 -22.36
C TYR A 379 12.25 23.02 -21.61
N LEU A 380 13.58 23.19 -21.52
CA LEU A 380 14.50 22.30 -20.80
C LEU A 380 14.76 22.77 -19.35
N ASN A 381 14.41 24.02 -19.06
CA ASN A 381 14.59 24.68 -17.77
C ASN A 381 13.38 25.60 -17.54
N SER A 382 13.43 26.40 -16.47
CA SER A 382 12.45 27.46 -16.19
C SER A 382 12.24 28.39 -17.39
N PHE A 383 11.01 28.87 -17.56
CA PHE A 383 10.57 29.64 -18.72
C PHE A 383 9.57 30.73 -18.33
N ASN A 384 9.37 31.70 -19.23
CA ASN A 384 8.45 32.81 -18.98
C ASN A 384 7.18 32.67 -19.81
N VAL A 385 6.05 32.92 -19.17
CA VAL A 385 4.80 33.30 -19.85
C VAL A 385 4.80 34.83 -19.94
N THR A 386 4.77 35.40 -21.14
CA THR A 386 4.82 36.85 -21.37
C THR A 386 3.69 37.31 -22.28
N TRP A 387 3.15 38.50 -22.02
CA TRP A 387 2.06 39.07 -22.81
C TRP A 387 2.17 40.58 -22.94
N ASN A 388 1.46 41.15 -23.92
CA ASN A 388 1.23 42.58 -24.04
C ASN A 388 -0.26 42.86 -23.85
N ALA A 389 -0.60 43.91 -23.10
CA ALA A 389 -1.97 44.32 -22.90
C ALA A 389 -2.13 45.84 -22.87
N SER A 390 -3.31 46.33 -23.25
CA SER A 390 -3.65 47.74 -23.19
C SER A 390 -5.14 47.96 -23.01
N ASP A 391 -5.48 49.06 -22.35
CA ASP A 391 -6.86 49.49 -22.14
C ASP A 391 -7.09 50.87 -22.78
N ALA A 392 -8.25 51.06 -23.40
CA ALA A 392 -8.58 52.30 -24.12
C ALA A 392 -9.07 53.43 -23.19
N ASP A 393 -9.62 53.05 -22.04
CA ASP A 393 -10.10 53.95 -21.00
C ASP A 393 -8.98 54.35 -20.00
N ASN A 394 -7.82 53.68 -20.10
CA ASN A 394 -6.67 53.75 -19.19
C ASN A 394 -7.00 53.23 -17.78
N ASP A 395 -7.88 52.24 -17.69
CA ASP A 395 -8.12 51.52 -16.45
C ASP A 395 -6.88 50.69 -16.05
N SER A 396 -6.79 50.38 -14.75
CA SER A 396 -5.72 49.52 -14.25
C SER A 396 -6.00 48.07 -14.64
N LEU A 397 -4.98 47.39 -15.15
CA LEU A 397 -5.10 46.03 -15.64
C LEU A 397 -4.55 45.01 -14.66
N THR A 398 -5.25 43.89 -14.54
CA THR A 398 -4.77 42.70 -13.84
C THR A 398 -4.86 41.47 -14.71
N TYR A 399 -4.01 40.48 -14.39
CA TYR A 399 -3.83 39.30 -15.22
C TYR A 399 -3.99 38.00 -14.46
N PHE A 400 -4.54 37.03 -15.18
CA PHE A 400 -4.81 35.68 -14.70
C PHE A 400 -4.18 34.70 -15.68
N VAL A 401 -3.33 33.78 -15.21
CA VAL A 401 -2.58 32.84 -16.05
C VAL A 401 -3.06 31.42 -15.81
N GLN A 402 -3.37 30.72 -16.89
CA GLN A 402 -3.69 29.29 -16.91
C GLN A 402 -2.73 28.52 -17.81
N ILE A 403 -2.46 27.28 -17.42
CA ILE A 403 -1.70 26.30 -18.21
C ILE A 403 -2.58 25.06 -18.38
N SER A 404 -2.56 24.49 -19.58
CA SER A 404 -3.16 23.20 -19.92
C SER A 404 -2.04 22.25 -20.30
N ASN A 405 -2.12 20.97 -19.92
CA ASN A 405 -1.21 19.91 -20.34
C ASN A 405 -1.85 18.92 -21.34
N ASP A 406 -3.08 19.20 -21.80
CA ASP A 406 -3.91 18.31 -22.61
C ASP A 406 -4.51 19.01 -23.84
N ASN A 407 -3.69 19.87 -24.48
CA ASN A 407 -4.03 20.61 -25.70
C ASN A 407 -5.21 21.59 -25.53
N GLY A 408 -5.45 22.07 -24.31
CA GLY A 408 -6.48 23.04 -23.97
C GLY A 408 -7.83 22.45 -23.59
N SER A 409 -7.90 21.14 -23.33
CA SER A 409 -9.14 20.47 -22.93
C SER A 409 -9.47 20.78 -21.46
N ASN A 410 -8.46 20.75 -20.60
CA ASN A 410 -8.51 21.17 -19.21
C ASN A 410 -7.46 22.25 -18.93
N TRP A 411 -7.80 23.18 -18.03
CA TRP A 411 -6.96 24.31 -17.66
C TRP A 411 -6.74 24.34 -16.15
N THR A 412 -5.49 24.54 -15.75
CA THR A 412 -5.07 24.75 -14.38
C THR A 412 -4.62 26.19 -14.20
N THR A 413 -5.15 26.85 -13.17
CA THR A 413 -4.78 28.21 -12.81
C THR A 413 -3.44 28.22 -12.10
N ILE A 414 -2.50 29.00 -12.62
CA ILE A 414 -1.13 29.12 -12.08
C ILE A 414 -0.95 30.41 -11.28
N ALA A 415 -1.53 31.51 -11.75
CA ALA A 415 -1.44 32.80 -11.08
C ALA A 415 -2.69 33.64 -11.33
N VAL A 416 -3.02 34.49 -10.37
CA VAL A 416 -4.20 35.38 -10.39
C VAL A 416 -3.81 36.76 -9.86
N ASP A 417 -4.54 37.78 -10.28
CA ASP A 417 -4.36 39.18 -9.85
C ASP A 417 -2.93 39.71 -10.03
N LEU A 418 -2.23 39.29 -11.09
CA LEU A 418 -0.91 39.81 -11.43
C LEU A 418 -1.01 41.25 -11.94
N ASN A 419 -0.06 42.09 -11.54
CA ASN A 419 0.09 43.48 -12.02
C ASN A 419 1.33 43.69 -12.91
N VAL A 420 1.94 42.58 -13.32
CA VAL A 420 3.09 42.52 -14.24
C VAL A 420 2.69 41.75 -15.48
N THR A 421 3.40 41.96 -16.59
CA THR A 421 3.08 41.35 -17.90
C THR A 421 3.91 40.09 -18.20
N TYR A 422 4.41 39.43 -17.15
CA TYR A 422 5.13 38.17 -17.26
C TYR A 422 4.95 37.32 -15.99
N LEU A 423 5.16 36.01 -16.14
CA LEU A 423 5.24 35.04 -15.06
C LEU A 423 6.37 34.05 -15.36
N GLU A 424 7.33 33.94 -14.45
CA GLU A 424 8.39 32.94 -14.51
C GLU A 424 7.89 31.64 -13.89
N LEU A 425 8.08 30.53 -14.59
CA LEU A 425 7.64 29.20 -14.22
C LEU A 425 8.84 28.25 -14.22
N ASP A 426 8.95 27.40 -13.20
CA ASP A 426 9.95 26.34 -13.19
C ASP A 426 9.42 25.09 -13.89
N ASN A 427 10.20 24.48 -14.77
CA ASN A 427 9.73 23.28 -15.49
C ASN A 427 9.57 22.08 -14.55
N ALA A 428 10.29 22.06 -13.43
CA ALA A 428 10.18 21.04 -12.38
C ALA A 428 8.80 21.02 -11.69
N ASP A 429 8.02 22.11 -11.77
CA ASP A 429 6.68 22.20 -11.16
C ASP A 429 5.58 21.53 -12.02
N PHE A 430 5.91 21.06 -13.22
CA PHE A 430 4.97 20.50 -14.19
C PHE A 430 5.27 19.04 -14.49
N SER A 431 4.25 18.27 -14.89
CA SER A 431 4.50 16.98 -15.51
C SER A 431 5.17 17.18 -16.87
N TYR A 432 6.01 16.25 -17.31
CA TYR A 432 6.69 16.40 -18.59
C TYR A 432 5.79 15.96 -19.75
N GLY A 433 5.85 16.66 -20.88
CA GLY A 433 4.98 16.37 -22.02
C GLY A 433 4.96 17.44 -23.11
N THR A 434 4.31 17.12 -24.22
CA THR A 434 4.33 17.92 -25.47
C THR A 434 3.02 18.66 -25.76
N ASN A 435 2.01 18.51 -24.91
CA ASN A 435 0.64 19.00 -25.17
C ASN A 435 0.30 20.24 -24.35
N TYR A 436 1.33 21.02 -23.99
CA TYR A 436 1.14 22.18 -23.14
C TYR A 436 0.60 23.38 -23.90
N LYS A 437 -0.31 24.13 -23.28
CA LYS A 437 -0.78 25.44 -23.74
C LYS A 437 -0.87 26.43 -22.61
N ALA A 438 -0.69 27.71 -22.95
CA ALA A 438 -0.82 28.81 -22.00
C ALA A 438 -1.98 29.73 -22.40
N LYS A 439 -2.68 30.27 -21.41
CA LYS A 439 -3.76 31.23 -21.60
C LYS A 439 -3.67 32.31 -20.54
N VAL A 440 -3.79 33.56 -20.96
CA VAL A 440 -3.77 34.71 -20.06
C VAL A 440 -5.04 35.51 -20.26
N TYR A 441 -5.74 35.79 -19.17
CA TYR A 441 -6.84 36.74 -19.14
C TYR A 441 -6.32 38.10 -18.67
N VAL A 442 -6.90 39.16 -19.21
CA VAL A 442 -6.72 40.54 -18.75
C VAL A 442 -8.07 41.06 -18.30
N SER A 443 -8.13 41.70 -17.12
CA SER A 443 -9.32 42.39 -16.62
C SER A 443 -9.03 43.86 -16.34
N ASP A 444 -10.03 44.72 -16.56
CA ASP A 444 -10.05 46.12 -16.13
C ASP A 444 -10.89 46.34 -14.85
N GLY A 445 -11.27 45.24 -14.18
CA GLY A 445 -12.11 45.22 -12.99
C GLY A 445 -13.48 44.59 -13.24
N ILE A 446 -13.99 44.59 -14.48
CA ILE A 446 -15.20 43.83 -14.88
C ILE A 446 -15.05 43.25 -16.29
N ASN A 447 -14.69 44.07 -17.28
CA ASN A 447 -14.51 43.55 -18.63
C ASN A 447 -13.23 42.72 -18.70
N THR A 448 -13.30 41.62 -19.42
CA THR A 448 -12.23 40.64 -19.48
C THR A 448 -12.05 40.19 -20.92
N ASN A 449 -10.79 40.05 -21.31
CA ASN A 449 -10.39 39.45 -22.57
C ASN A 449 -9.31 38.40 -22.30
N SER A 450 -9.02 37.53 -23.25
CA SER A 450 -7.98 36.50 -23.08
C SER A 450 -7.19 36.25 -24.35
N SER A 451 -5.97 35.72 -24.19
CA SER A 451 -5.12 35.25 -25.28
C SER A 451 -4.52 33.90 -24.92
N GLU A 452 -4.59 32.96 -25.85
CA GLU A 452 -4.09 31.58 -25.73
C GLU A 452 -2.91 31.37 -26.69
N SER A 453 -1.99 30.46 -26.36
CA SER A 453 -0.92 30.04 -27.26
C SER A 453 -1.51 29.45 -28.55
N ALA A 454 -0.92 29.80 -29.70
CA ALA A 454 -1.44 29.39 -31.01
C ALA A 454 -1.21 27.90 -31.30
N SER A 455 -0.22 27.28 -30.66
CA SER A 455 0.09 25.85 -30.73
C SER A 455 0.63 25.34 -29.39
N ASN A 456 0.89 24.03 -29.31
CA ASN A 456 1.41 23.41 -28.10
C ASN A 456 2.90 23.68 -27.93
N PHE A 457 3.35 23.79 -26.69
CA PHE A 457 4.77 23.75 -26.31
C PHE A 457 5.08 22.47 -25.52
N THR A 458 6.37 22.20 -25.36
CA THR A 458 6.88 20.99 -24.68
C THR A 458 7.63 21.36 -23.42
N ILE A 459 7.36 20.63 -22.34
CA ILE A 459 8.15 20.68 -21.10
C ILE A 459 8.89 19.35 -21.00
N VAL A 460 10.23 19.41 -20.91
CA VAL A 460 11.11 18.24 -20.91
C VAL A 460 11.62 17.98 -19.48
N PRO A 461 11.79 16.70 -19.08
CA PRO A 461 12.39 16.39 -17.80
C PRO A 461 13.78 17.01 -17.62
N PRO A 462 14.21 17.30 -16.37
CA PRO A 462 15.58 17.72 -16.10
C PRO A 462 16.57 16.62 -16.53
N PRO A 463 17.86 16.96 -16.71
CA PRO A 463 18.90 15.95 -16.85
C PRO A 463 18.95 15.11 -15.57
N SER A 464 19.22 13.82 -15.71
CA SER A 464 19.42 12.89 -14.60
C SER A 464 20.33 11.76 -15.08
N VAL A 465 21.05 11.14 -14.15
CA VAL A 465 21.87 9.97 -14.42
C VAL A 465 21.67 8.98 -13.28
N SER A 466 21.57 7.70 -13.60
CA SER A 466 21.51 6.62 -12.62
C SER A 466 22.59 5.58 -12.88
N VAL A 467 23.06 4.95 -11.80
CA VAL A 467 23.89 3.74 -11.86
C VAL A 467 23.06 2.57 -11.35
N ASN A 468 22.65 1.70 -12.26
CA ASN A 468 21.59 0.70 -12.00
C ASN A 468 22.10 -0.55 -11.25
N GLY A 469 23.40 -0.82 -11.28
CA GLY A 469 24.02 -1.93 -10.57
C GLY A 469 25.48 -2.16 -10.94
N ILE A 470 26.16 -3.00 -10.16
CA ILE A 470 27.50 -3.52 -10.47
C ILE A 470 27.40 -5.04 -10.38
N ASP A 471 27.41 -5.75 -11.50
CA ASP A 471 27.27 -7.20 -11.52
C ASP A 471 28.63 -7.90 -11.68
N GLU A 472 28.89 -8.95 -10.89
CA GLU A 472 30.02 -9.86 -11.13
C GLU A 472 29.62 -10.86 -12.23
N VAL A 473 29.99 -10.57 -13.48
CA VAL A 473 29.70 -11.45 -14.63
C VAL A 473 30.75 -12.53 -14.84
N TYR A 474 31.95 -12.35 -14.28
CA TYR A 474 32.99 -13.38 -14.28
C TYR A 474 33.95 -13.25 -13.08
N SER A 475 34.42 -14.40 -12.59
CA SER A 475 35.34 -14.47 -11.47
C SER A 475 36.29 -15.65 -11.57
N LEU A 476 37.58 -15.37 -11.38
CA LEU A 476 38.70 -16.31 -11.26
C LEU A 476 39.62 -15.84 -10.14
N TRP A 477 39.29 -16.21 -8.91
CA TRP A 477 40.08 -15.91 -7.70
C TRP A 477 40.23 -14.40 -7.47
N SER A 478 41.36 -13.83 -7.88
CA SER A 478 41.68 -12.42 -7.82
C SER A 478 41.26 -11.66 -9.09
N LEU A 479 41.02 -12.34 -10.21
CA LEU A 479 40.53 -11.72 -11.42
C LEU A 479 39.01 -11.65 -11.40
N LYS A 480 38.44 -10.45 -11.48
CA LYS A 480 37.00 -10.21 -11.55
C LYS A 480 36.68 -9.41 -12.81
N LEU A 481 35.53 -9.69 -13.41
CA LEU A 481 34.91 -8.87 -14.45
C LEU A 481 33.60 -8.33 -13.89
N HIS A 482 33.53 -7.01 -13.76
CA HIS A 482 32.33 -6.30 -13.32
C HIS A 482 31.62 -5.70 -14.53
N GLU A 483 30.32 -5.93 -14.66
CA GLU A 483 29.45 -5.22 -15.59
C GLU A 483 28.73 -4.10 -14.83
N VAL A 484 28.72 -2.90 -15.39
CA VAL A 484 28.13 -1.72 -14.75
C VAL A 484 27.27 -1.00 -15.76
N GLU A 485 26.04 -0.71 -15.36
CA GLU A 485 25.06 -0.02 -16.19
C GLU A 485 24.88 1.42 -15.70
N ILE A 486 25.10 2.38 -16.61
CA ILE A 486 24.81 3.79 -16.40
C ILE A 486 23.69 4.18 -17.35
N GLU A 487 22.61 4.75 -16.83
CA GLU A 487 21.45 5.17 -17.61
C GLU A 487 21.29 6.70 -17.53
N ASN A 488 20.92 7.31 -18.66
CA ASN A 488 20.38 8.66 -18.67
C ASN A 488 18.86 8.57 -18.47
N ASP A 489 18.45 8.51 -17.21
CA ASP A 489 17.04 8.49 -16.81
C ASP A 489 16.39 9.88 -16.87
N GLY A 490 17.13 10.90 -17.34
CA GLY A 490 16.67 12.25 -17.56
C GLY A 490 16.07 12.49 -18.95
N GLY A 491 15.46 13.66 -19.09
CA GLY A 491 14.82 14.11 -20.34
C GLY A 491 15.76 14.76 -21.35
N GLN A 492 17.02 14.95 -20.97
CA GLN A 492 18.00 15.73 -21.72
C GLN A 492 19.25 14.92 -21.96
N ASP A 493 19.90 15.15 -23.09
CA ASP A 493 21.15 14.48 -23.44
C ASP A 493 22.27 14.88 -22.45
N LEU A 494 23.07 13.88 -22.07
CA LEU A 494 24.26 14.02 -21.23
C LEU A 494 25.50 13.97 -22.11
N ASP A 495 25.95 15.12 -22.63
CA ASP A 495 27.07 15.20 -23.57
C ASP A 495 28.47 15.14 -22.92
N TYR A 496 28.54 15.27 -21.60
CA TYR A 496 29.79 15.35 -20.85
C TYR A 496 29.84 14.34 -19.70
N LEU A 497 29.22 13.17 -19.91
CA LEU A 497 29.19 12.12 -18.90
C LEU A 497 30.60 11.56 -18.64
N GLN A 498 31.01 11.58 -17.38
CA GLN A 498 32.23 10.98 -16.87
C GLN A 498 31.89 9.99 -15.76
N TRP A 499 32.83 9.08 -15.47
CA TRP A 499 32.65 8.12 -14.40
C TRP A 499 33.97 7.80 -13.69
N SER A 500 33.86 7.25 -12.49
CA SER A 500 34.95 6.84 -11.62
C SER A 500 34.59 5.51 -10.97
N PHE A 501 35.33 4.45 -11.30
CA PHE A 501 35.14 3.12 -10.74
C PHE A 501 36.17 2.86 -9.64
N ASN A 502 35.71 2.71 -8.40
CA ASN A 502 36.52 2.34 -7.24
C ASN A 502 36.43 0.84 -7.02
N THR A 503 37.56 0.15 -7.08
CA THR A 503 37.64 -1.31 -6.86
C THR A 503 37.66 -1.68 -5.37
N GLY A 504 37.73 -0.70 -4.46
CA GLY A 504 38.00 -0.88 -3.04
C GLY A 504 39.50 -0.82 -2.69
N LEU A 505 40.39 -0.94 -3.70
CA LEU A 505 41.84 -0.80 -3.56
C LEU A 505 42.38 0.44 -4.30
N GLU A 506 41.82 0.73 -5.47
CA GLU A 506 42.17 1.89 -6.28
C GLU A 506 40.97 2.39 -7.08
N THR A 507 41.11 3.58 -7.66
CA THR A 507 40.06 4.24 -8.45
C THR A 507 40.52 4.46 -9.88
N VAL A 508 39.72 3.99 -10.83
CA VAL A 508 39.91 4.15 -12.27
C VAL A 508 38.90 5.19 -12.78
N ASN A 509 39.39 6.27 -13.37
CA ASN A 509 38.55 7.32 -13.93
C ASN A 509 38.38 7.15 -15.44
N SER A 510 37.23 7.58 -15.97
CA SER A 510 37.04 7.72 -17.41
C SER A 510 38.05 8.70 -18.00
N THR A 511 38.53 8.40 -19.21
CA THR A 511 39.53 9.25 -19.90
C THR A 511 38.92 10.09 -21.02
N ILE A 512 37.69 9.78 -21.40
CA ILE A 512 36.92 10.43 -22.46
C ILE A 512 35.51 10.62 -21.93
N ASN A 513 34.90 11.74 -22.27
CA ASN A 513 33.50 12.00 -21.96
C ASN A 513 32.60 11.20 -22.90
N ALA A 514 31.52 10.66 -22.36
CA ALA A 514 30.50 10.02 -23.16
C ALA A 514 29.31 10.95 -23.41
N SER A 515 28.57 10.64 -24.47
CA SER A 515 27.26 11.22 -24.78
C SER A 515 26.20 10.14 -24.65
N LEU A 516 25.16 10.37 -23.84
CA LEU A 516 23.96 9.53 -23.77
C LEU A 516 22.74 10.40 -24.13
N GLU A 517 21.93 9.97 -25.09
CA GLU A 517 20.62 10.59 -25.35
C GLU A 517 19.65 10.30 -24.19
N SER A 518 18.54 11.02 -24.09
CA SER A 518 17.50 10.73 -23.08
C SER A 518 17.00 9.29 -23.18
N ASN A 519 17.00 8.57 -22.04
CA ASN A 519 16.69 7.13 -21.90
C ASN A 519 17.70 6.18 -22.55
N ASP A 520 18.90 6.65 -22.92
CA ASP A 520 19.98 5.77 -23.35
C ASP A 520 20.67 5.11 -22.15
N VAL A 521 21.24 3.93 -22.41
CA VAL A 521 21.96 3.13 -21.44
C VAL A 521 23.37 2.83 -21.95
N MET A 522 24.36 3.02 -21.08
CA MET A 522 25.76 2.63 -21.29
C MET A 522 26.13 1.45 -20.39
N ASN A 523 26.61 0.38 -21.01
CA ASN A 523 27.19 -0.75 -20.30
C ASN A 523 28.73 -0.69 -20.34
N LEU A 524 29.34 -0.81 -19.16
CA LEU A 524 30.78 -0.80 -18.95
C LEU A 524 31.23 -2.15 -18.40
N LEU A 525 32.36 -2.66 -18.91
CA LEU A 525 33.00 -3.89 -18.42
C LEU A 525 34.36 -3.56 -17.81
N PHE A 526 34.54 -3.92 -16.54
CA PHE A 526 35.77 -3.69 -15.79
C PHE A 526 36.43 -5.02 -15.42
N GLU A 527 37.50 -5.36 -16.12
CA GLU A 527 38.38 -6.46 -15.71
C GLU A 527 39.41 -5.94 -14.69
N TYR A 528 39.44 -6.52 -13.50
CA TYR A 528 40.38 -6.14 -12.46
C TYR A 528 40.99 -7.34 -11.75
N ASN A 529 42.31 -7.31 -11.54
CA ASN A 529 43.05 -8.35 -10.84
C ASN A 529 43.50 -7.85 -9.46
N TYR A 530 42.80 -8.27 -8.42
CA TYR A 530 42.99 -7.83 -7.05
C TYR A 530 44.30 -8.35 -6.44
N SER A 531 45.09 -7.43 -5.86
CA SER A 531 46.38 -7.77 -5.23
C SER A 531 46.28 -8.36 -3.82
N SER A 532 45.09 -8.33 -3.21
CA SER A 532 44.82 -8.83 -1.86
C SER A 532 43.40 -9.39 -1.78
N GLY A 533 43.18 -10.38 -0.92
CA GLY A 533 41.86 -10.96 -0.66
C GLY A 533 41.09 -10.28 0.47
N GLY A 534 39.80 -10.60 0.61
CA GLY A 534 38.85 -10.04 1.56
C GLY A 534 37.56 -9.54 0.90
N TRP A 535 36.70 -8.91 1.69
CA TRP A 535 35.54 -8.18 1.19
C TRP A 535 35.97 -6.81 0.66
N MET A 536 35.65 -6.55 -0.61
CA MET A 536 35.97 -5.31 -1.32
C MET A 536 34.69 -4.51 -1.51
N ASN A 537 34.68 -3.25 -1.07
CA ASN A 537 33.59 -2.33 -1.36
C ASN A 537 33.88 -1.65 -2.70
N VAL A 538 33.21 -2.14 -3.74
CA VAL A 538 33.34 -1.66 -5.11
C VAL A 538 32.27 -0.61 -5.35
N SER A 539 32.60 0.49 -6.00
CA SER A 539 31.63 1.53 -6.33
C SER A 539 31.87 2.17 -7.68
N LEU A 540 30.80 2.64 -8.33
CA LEU A 540 30.87 3.47 -9.52
C LEU A 540 30.21 4.81 -9.21
N TYR A 541 30.92 5.90 -9.49
CA TYR A 541 30.40 7.26 -9.47
C TYR A 541 30.29 7.79 -10.90
N ALA A 542 29.09 8.10 -11.37
CA ALA A 542 28.83 8.71 -12.67
C ALA A 542 28.42 10.17 -12.49
N TYR A 543 28.88 11.08 -13.36
CA TYR A 543 28.58 12.51 -13.25
C TYR A 543 28.69 13.25 -14.59
N ASP A 544 27.86 14.27 -14.76
CA ASP A 544 28.01 15.32 -15.78
C ASP A 544 28.02 16.68 -15.07
N ASN A 545 29.20 17.29 -14.99
CA ASN A 545 29.39 18.58 -14.30
C ASN A 545 28.73 19.76 -15.03
N ASN A 546 28.50 19.67 -16.35
CA ASN A 546 27.84 20.74 -17.10
C ASN A 546 26.35 20.77 -16.79
N LYS A 547 25.76 19.60 -16.51
CA LYS A 547 24.36 19.43 -16.12
C LYS A 547 24.18 19.36 -14.59
N SER A 548 25.28 19.32 -13.82
CA SER A 548 25.28 19.19 -12.36
C SER A 548 24.54 17.95 -11.85
N VAL A 549 24.57 16.86 -12.62
CA VAL A 549 23.96 15.57 -12.26
C VAL A 549 25.04 14.56 -11.91
N ASN A 550 24.74 13.68 -10.95
CA ASN A 550 25.63 12.61 -10.55
C ASN A 550 24.88 11.52 -9.77
N ASP A 551 25.41 10.30 -9.81
CA ASP A 551 24.91 9.18 -9.03
C ASP A 551 26.04 8.22 -8.64
N THR A 552 25.87 7.49 -7.54
CA THR A 552 26.83 6.49 -7.05
C THR A 552 26.14 5.19 -6.65
N TYR A 553 26.63 4.08 -7.18
CA TYR A 553 26.27 2.74 -6.70
C TYR A 553 27.46 2.07 -6.02
N SER A 554 27.23 1.28 -4.95
CA SER A 554 28.28 0.54 -4.24
C SER A 554 27.82 -0.85 -3.83
N GLU A 555 28.70 -1.84 -3.95
CA GLU A 555 28.42 -3.24 -3.63
C GLU A 555 29.66 -3.96 -3.06
N LEU A 556 29.42 -4.95 -2.19
CA LEU A 556 30.47 -5.73 -1.53
C LEU A 556 30.73 -7.04 -2.28
N PHE A 557 31.96 -7.20 -2.79
CA PHE A 557 32.41 -8.43 -3.45
C PHE A 557 33.48 -9.15 -2.64
N PHE A 558 33.42 -10.48 -2.62
CA PHE A 558 34.47 -11.28 -2.00
C PHE A 558 35.57 -11.66 -3.00
N VAL A 559 36.81 -11.40 -2.60
CA VAL A 559 38.02 -11.76 -3.34
C VAL A 559 38.84 -12.73 -2.48
N GLY A 560 39.03 -13.97 -2.91
CA GLY A 560 39.82 -14.93 -2.13
C GLY A 560 39.88 -16.32 -2.74
N ASP A 561 40.86 -17.10 -2.30
CA ASP A 561 41.12 -18.49 -2.72
C ASP A 561 40.82 -19.52 -1.62
N LEU A 562 40.64 -19.11 -0.37
CA LEU A 562 40.26 -19.99 0.74
C LEU A 562 38.74 -19.96 0.98
N LEU A 563 38.09 -21.13 0.92
CA LEU A 563 36.66 -21.30 1.14
C LEU A 563 36.37 -22.32 2.24
N VAL A 564 35.41 -22.00 3.12
CA VAL A 564 34.84 -22.98 4.07
C VAL A 564 33.45 -23.38 3.59
N GLY A 565 33.29 -24.66 3.27
CA GLY A 565 32.05 -25.23 2.75
C GLY A 565 31.57 -26.43 3.57
N GLY A 566 30.40 -26.96 3.22
CA GLY A 566 29.96 -28.27 3.70
C GLY A 566 29.74 -28.42 5.21
N PHE A 567 29.72 -27.33 5.99
CA PHE A 567 29.47 -27.35 7.43
C PHE A 567 28.07 -27.91 7.73
N LYS A 568 28.02 -29.12 8.31
CA LYS A 568 26.79 -29.86 8.61
C LYS A 568 26.98 -30.86 9.75
N GLN A 569 25.88 -31.27 10.38
CA GLN A 569 25.84 -32.41 11.30
C GLN A 569 25.80 -33.73 10.51
N LEU A 570 26.63 -34.71 10.91
CA LEU A 570 26.64 -36.06 10.35
C LEU A 570 25.83 -37.04 11.19
N TYR A 571 25.90 -36.91 12.51
CA TYR A 571 25.29 -37.84 13.46
C TYR A 571 24.95 -37.13 14.78
N GLY A 572 23.90 -37.60 15.46
CA GLY A 572 23.55 -37.14 16.80
C GLY A 572 22.87 -38.22 17.65
N ASN A 573 23.25 -38.28 18.92
CA ASN A 573 22.59 -39.09 19.95
C ASN A 573 22.60 -38.32 21.28
N ALA A 574 21.43 -37.99 21.82
CA ALA A 574 21.24 -37.17 23.02
C ALA A 574 22.03 -35.85 22.96
N THR A 575 23.11 -35.68 23.71
CA THR A 575 24.00 -34.50 23.67
C THR A 575 25.26 -34.69 22.82
N LEU A 576 25.58 -35.92 22.40
CA LEU A 576 26.74 -36.22 21.55
C LEU A 576 26.42 -35.95 20.08
N ARG A 577 27.25 -35.16 19.39
CA ARG A 577 27.08 -34.80 17.98
C ARG A 577 28.40 -34.92 17.23
N ALA A 578 28.34 -35.31 15.96
CA ALA A 578 29.46 -35.33 15.03
C ALA A 578 29.19 -34.39 13.85
N PHE A 579 30.19 -33.61 13.45
CA PHE A 579 30.10 -32.60 12.40
C PHE A 579 31.19 -32.76 11.35
N GLU A 580 30.91 -32.26 10.15
CA GLU A 580 31.86 -32.13 9.05
C GLU A 580 31.87 -30.69 8.56
N PHE A 581 33.05 -30.16 8.22
CA PHE A 581 33.19 -29.02 7.32
C PHE A 581 34.40 -29.21 6.39
N LEU A 582 34.38 -28.48 5.28
CA LEU A 582 35.37 -28.52 4.22
C LEU A 582 36.19 -27.26 4.24
N ILE A 583 37.52 -27.40 4.10
CA ILE A 583 38.43 -26.29 3.86
C ILE A 583 39.02 -26.51 2.48
N SER A 584 38.70 -25.63 1.53
CA SER A 584 39.14 -25.80 0.16
C SER A 584 40.01 -24.64 -0.28
N ASN A 585 41.20 -24.93 -0.79
CA ASN A 585 41.94 -24.01 -1.62
C ASN A 585 41.31 -24.05 -3.02
N GLN A 586 40.66 -22.98 -3.43
CA GLN A 586 40.07 -22.83 -4.77
C GLN A 586 41.05 -22.19 -5.75
N GLY A 587 42.20 -21.70 -5.29
CA GLY A 587 43.23 -21.03 -6.09
C GLY A 587 44.18 -21.97 -6.83
N SER A 588 44.92 -21.40 -7.78
CA SER A 588 45.96 -22.09 -8.58
C SER A 588 47.34 -22.16 -7.91
N THR A 589 47.49 -21.54 -6.75
CA THR A 589 48.72 -21.58 -5.95
C THR A 589 48.52 -22.38 -4.68
N SER A 590 49.59 -22.83 -4.02
CA SER A 590 49.48 -23.57 -2.76
C SER A 590 49.33 -22.61 -1.59
N LEU A 591 48.33 -22.83 -0.74
CA LEU A 591 48.16 -22.11 0.52
C LEU A 591 49.01 -22.79 1.61
N THR A 592 49.73 -21.99 2.39
CA THR A 592 50.50 -22.44 3.54
C THR A 592 49.89 -21.96 4.85
N ASN A 593 50.19 -22.67 5.94
CA ASN A 593 49.82 -22.25 7.30
C ASN A 593 48.29 -22.12 7.54
N VAL A 594 47.46 -22.89 6.84
CA VAL A 594 46.01 -22.86 7.00
C VAL A 594 45.64 -23.46 8.36
N GLY A 595 45.07 -22.65 9.23
CA GLY A 595 44.56 -23.03 10.55
C GLY A 595 43.05 -22.87 10.64
N TRP A 596 42.43 -23.51 11.63
CA TRP A 596 40.99 -23.40 11.84
C TRP A 596 40.62 -23.45 13.33
N THR A 597 39.48 -22.87 13.66
CA THR A 597 38.85 -22.93 14.98
C THR A 597 37.36 -23.20 14.82
N VAL A 598 36.76 -23.88 15.79
CA VAL A 598 35.31 -24.08 15.88
C VAL A 598 34.84 -23.66 17.25
N ASN A 599 34.04 -22.60 17.32
CA ASN A 599 33.32 -22.23 18.53
C ASN A 599 31.99 -22.97 18.56
N THR A 600 31.74 -23.80 19.57
CA THR A 600 30.48 -24.56 19.68
C THR A 600 29.34 -23.76 20.31
N SER A 601 29.62 -22.55 20.82
CA SER A 601 28.72 -21.81 21.70
C SER A 601 28.35 -22.55 23.00
N ASP A 602 29.14 -23.57 23.36
CA ASP A 602 29.01 -24.38 24.58
C ASP A 602 30.29 -24.24 25.45
N ASN A 603 30.77 -23.00 25.58
CA ASN A 603 32.00 -22.64 26.31
C ASN A 603 33.28 -23.41 25.89
N LEU A 604 33.29 -24.01 24.71
CA LEU A 604 34.42 -24.75 24.17
C LEU A 604 34.75 -24.30 22.75
N VAL A 605 36.04 -24.09 22.49
CA VAL A 605 36.56 -23.74 21.17
C VAL A 605 37.57 -24.82 20.76
N PHE A 606 37.26 -25.55 19.70
CA PHE A 606 38.23 -26.43 19.04
C PHE A 606 39.19 -25.58 18.21
N SER A 607 40.45 -25.98 18.16
CA SER A 607 41.45 -25.35 17.29
C SER A 607 42.29 -26.42 16.60
N SER A 608 42.75 -26.12 15.39
CA SER A 608 43.65 -26.97 14.65
C SER A 608 44.95 -27.18 15.43
N GLY A 609 45.25 -28.43 15.80
CA GLY A 609 46.51 -28.76 16.49
C GLY A 609 47.77 -28.64 15.62
N TYR A 610 47.59 -28.60 14.29
CA TYR A 610 48.63 -28.40 13.29
C TYR A 610 48.07 -27.56 12.15
N LEU A 611 48.90 -26.71 11.56
CA LEU A 611 48.56 -25.97 10.36
C LEU A 611 48.69 -26.90 9.14
N ILE A 612 47.77 -26.77 8.19
CA ILE A 612 47.76 -27.56 6.96
C ILE A 612 48.23 -26.71 5.77
N ASN A 613 48.89 -27.35 4.82
CA ASN A 613 49.17 -26.76 3.52
C ASN A 613 48.19 -27.38 2.52
N LEU A 614 47.56 -26.54 1.69
CA LEU A 614 46.63 -26.98 0.66
C LEU A 614 47.23 -26.65 -0.70
N SER A 615 47.50 -27.68 -1.49
CA SER A 615 47.86 -27.55 -2.90
C SER A 615 46.74 -26.85 -3.68
N ALA A 616 47.04 -26.41 -4.90
CA ALA A 616 46.03 -25.82 -5.77
C ALA A 616 44.82 -26.75 -5.93
N TYR A 617 43.61 -26.23 -5.74
CA TYR A 617 42.34 -26.98 -5.81
C TYR A 617 42.20 -28.13 -4.79
N GLU A 618 43.03 -28.15 -3.74
CA GLU A 618 42.97 -29.18 -2.71
C GLU A 618 41.92 -28.85 -1.65
N THR A 619 41.17 -29.86 -1.24
CA THR A 619 40.17 -29.78 -0.17
C THR A 619 40.58 -30.67 1.00
N ALA A 620 40.64 -30.10 2.19
CA ALA A 620 40.74 -30.82 3.45
C ALA A 620 39.36 -30.99 4.08
N PHE A 621 39.18 -32.14 4.75
CA PHE A 621 37.98 -32.48 5.49
C PHE A 621 38.29 -32.41 6.98
N VAL A 622 37.46 -31.70 7.73
CA VAL A 622 37.57 -31.65 9.18
C VAL A 622 36.34 -32.30 9.79
N LEU A 623 36.59 -33.32 10.60
CA LEU A 623 35.59 -34.03 11.38
C LEU A 623 35.86 -33.77 12.86
N PHE A 624 34.83 -33.39 13.60
CA PHE A 624 34.93 -33.28 15.04
C PHE A 624 33.65 -33.76 15.72
N GLU A 625 33.82 -34.24 16.95
CA GLU A 625 32.72 -34.66 17.81
C GLU A 625 32.69 -33.73 19.03
N HIS A 626 31.49 -33.35 19.45
CA HIS A 626 31.28 -32.58 20.67
C HIS A 626 30.13 -33.18 21.47
N ASN A 627 30.31 -33.27 22.77
CA ASN A 627 29.27 -33.65 23.71
C ASN A 627 28.78 -32.38 24.42
N PHE A 628 27.61 -31.89 24.00
CA PHE A 628 27.05 -30.64 24.49
C PHE A 628 26.66 -30.74 25.96
N SER A 629 26.79 -29.63 26.70
CA SER A 629 26.54 -29.61 28.13
C SER A 629 25.06 -29.78 28.51
N ASP A 630 24.14 -29.29 27.66
CA ASP A 630 22.70 -29.35 27.88
C ASP A 630 21.87 -29.39 26.58
N SER A 631 20.55 -29.55 26.68
CA SER A 631 19.61 -29.29 25.58
C SER A 631 19.54 -27.79 25.24
N GLY A 632 18.96 -27.47 24.07
CA GLY A 632 18.75 -26.09 23.62
C GLY A 632 19.44 -25.74 22.29
N SER A 633 19.45 -24.45 21.97
CA SER A 633 19.96 -23.90 20.71
C SER A 633 21.42 -23.46 20.81
N TYR A 634 22.23 -23.89 19.85
CA TYR A 634 23.64 -23.55 19.72
C TYR A 634 23.91 -23.01 18.32
N ASN A 635 24.64 -21.90 18.21
CA ASN A 635 25.16 -21.42 16.93
C ASN A 635 26.65 -21.74 16.85
N LEU A 636 27.00 -22.76 16.07
CA LEU A 636 28.39 -23.14 15.90
C LEU A 636 29.03 -22.23 14.86
N THR A 637 30.23 -21.71 15.12
CA THR A 637 30.98 -20.88 14.18
C THR A 637 32.33 -21.51 13.89
N VAL A 638 32.58 -21.84 12.63
CA VAL A 638 33.90 -22.24 12.12
C VAL A 638 34.62 -20.99 11.64
N ASN A 639 35.87 -20.77 12.06
CA ASN A 639 36.77 -19.79 11.46
C ASN A 639 37.98 -20.51 10.87
N VAL A 640 38.37 -20.18 9.64
CA VAL A 640 39.55 -20.74 8.97
C VAL A 640 40.39 -19.59 8.47
N SER A 641 41.70 -19.61 8.73
CA SER A 641 42.61 -18.56 8.30
C SER A 641 43.87 -19.14 7.68
N ASP A 642 44.39 -18.49 6.66
CA ASP A 642 45.76 -18.68 6.18
C ASP A 642 46.66 -17.53 6.68
N ASP A 643 47.84 -17.37 6.06
CA ASP A 643 48.78 -16.28 6.35
C ASP A 643 48.21 -14.87 6.07
N PHE A 644 47.05 -14.76 5.40
CA PHE A 644 46.53 -13.51 4.87
C PHE A 644 45.14 -13.12 5.41
N ASN A 645 44.18 -14.03 5.63
CA ASN A 645 42.84 -13.65 6.13
C ASN A 645 42.03 -14.77 6.80
N PRO A 646 41.12 -14.44 7.75
CA PRO A 646 40.12 -15.35 8.30
C PRO A 646 38.80 -15.36 7.48
N TYR A 647 38.28 -16.56 7.21
CA TYR A 647 36.94 -16.85 6.71
C TYR A 647 36.11 -17.49 7.83
N ASN A 648 34.80 -17.25 7.86
CA ASN A 648 33.92 -17.91 8.83
C ASN A 648 32.65 -18.49 8.21
N ARG A 649 32.07 -19.49 8.88
CA ARG A 649 30.79 -20.10 8.53
C ARG A 649 30.06 -20.53 9.79
N THR A 650 28.76 -20.33 9.83
CA THR A 650 27.91 -20.70 10.97
C THR A 650 27.02 -21.90 10.66
N LEU A 651 26.60 -22.61 11.70
CA LEU A 651 25.59 -23.67 11.68
C LEU A 651 24.74 -23.55 12.95
N ASP A 652 23.45 -23.32 12.79
CA ASP A 652 22.50 -23.39 13.89
C ASP A 652 22.16 -24.86 14.19
N LEU A 653 22.18 -25.22 15.47
CA LEU A 653 21.94 -26.56 15.99
C LEU A 653 20.93 -26.49 17.14
N PHE A 654 19.92 -27.34 17.10
CA PHE A 654 19.00 -27.54 18.21
C PHE A 654 19.15 -28.97 18.78
N ILE A 655 19.28 -29.07 20.11
CA ILE A 655 19.34 -30.34 20.85
C ILE A 655 18.05 -30.46 21.66
N PRO A 656 17.12 -31.37 21.29
CA PRO A 656 15.88 -31.56 22.03
C PRO A 656 16.12 -32.31 23.35
N ASP A 657 15.29 -32.02 24.35
CA ASP A 657 15.23 -32.66 25.66
C ASP A 657 14.08 -33.66 25.81
N ILE A 658 12.96 -33.40 25.14
CA ILE A 658 11.85 -34.32 24.96
C ILE A 658 11.78 -34.79 23.50
N VAL A 659 11.52 -36.09 23.32
CA VAL A 659 11.43 -36.72 21.98
C VAL A 659 10.08 -37.39 21.81
N ILE A 660 9.39 -37.09 20.70
CA ILE A 660 8.20 -37.81 20.24
C ILE A 660 8.67 -39.03 19.45
N ASN A 661 8.24 -40.20 19.87
CA ASN A 661 8.53 -41.48 19.23
C ASN A 661 7.26 -42.04 18.59
N ASP A 662 7.32 -42.38 17.29
CA ASP A 662 6.34 -43.24 16.61
C ASP A 662 4.88 -42.73 16.67
N PHE A 663 4.66 -41.44 16.37
CA PHE A 663 3.33 -40.84 16.26
C PHE A 663 2.58 -41.38 15.04
N ARG A 664 1.48 -42.11 15.27
CA ARG A 664 0.75 -42.84 14.23
C ARG A 664 -0.73 -43.05 14.56
N ILE A 665 -1.52 -43.39 13.54
CA ILE A 665 -2.88 -43.93 13.72
C ILE A 665 -2.77 -45.42 14.07
N VAL A 666 -3.33 -45.80 15.21
CA VAL A 666 -3.36 -47.19 15.71
C VAL A 666 -4.63 -47.91 15.27
N ASN A 667 -5.75 -47.19 15.25
CA ASN A 667 -7.04 -47.70 14.81
C ASN A 667 -7.93 -46.56 14.29
N GLN A 668 -8.84 -46.87 13.38
CA GLN A 668 -9.85 -45.94 12.86
C GLN A 668 -11.12 -46.70 12.54
N SER A 669 -12.23 -46.33 13.18
CA SER A 669 -13.56 -46.91 12.94
C SER A 669 -14.62 -45.81 13.03
N ASP A 670 -15.51 -45.75 12.03
CA ASP A 670 -16.56 -44.74 11.88
C ASP A 670 -15.99 -43.31 11.90
N ASN A 671 -16.21 -42.58 12.99
CA ASN A 671 -15.74 -41.24 13.25
C ASN A 671 -14.71 -41.15 14.39
N ILE A 672 -14.22 -42.28 14.91
CA ILE A 672 -13.24 -42.33 15.99
C ILE A 672 -11.87 -42.73 15.44
N VAL A 673 -10.86 -41.90 15.72
CA VAL A 673 -9.46 -42.15 15.35
C VAL A 673 -8.63 -42.29 16.62
N THR A 674 -7.88 -43.37 16.74
CA THR A 674 -6.98 -43.64 17.86
C THR A 674 -5.54 -43.36 17.47
N PHE A 675 -4.90 -42.41 18.13
CA PHE A 675 -3.50 -42.04 17.94
C PHE A 675 -2.61 -42.73 18.97
N GLY A 676 -1.44 -43.22 18.55
CA GLY A 676 -0.41 -43.77 19.43
C GLY A 676 0.92 -43.03 19.25
N PHE A 677 1.61 -42.75 20.35
CA PHE A 677 2.94 -42.13 20.36
C PHE A 677 3.66 -42.43 21.69
N GLY A 678 4.98 -42.32 21.71
CA GLY A 678 5.82 -42.38 22.91
C GLY A 678 6.45 -41.02 23.20
N LEU A 679 6.57 -40.67 24.48
CA LEU A 679 7.34 -39.51 24.94
C LEU A 679 8.56 -39.99 25.70
N GLU A 680 9.73 -39.61 25.22
CA GLU A 680 11.01 -39.97 25.83
C GLU A 680 11.72 -38.74 26.40
N ASN A 681 12.21 -38.87 27.63
CA ASN A 681 13.07 -37.88 28.26
C ASN A 681 14.54 -38.18 27.94
N ALA A 682 15.14 -37.34 27.09
CA ALA A 682 16.53 -37.45 26.67
C ALA A 682 17.54 -36.86 27.68
N LEU A 683 17.07 -36.25 28.77
CA LEU A 683 17.91 -35.68 29.83
C LEU A 683 18.38 -36.74 30.85
N SER A 684 19.43 -36.39 31.60
CA SER A 684 19.95 -37.20 32.71
C SER A 684 19.13 -37.08 34.01
N ASN A 685 18.14 -36.19 34.05
CA ASN A 685 17.30 -35.91 35.22
C ASN A 685 15.82 -36.22 34.94
N VAL A 686 14.99 -36.28 35.99
CA VAL A 686 13.53 -36.43 35.85
C VAL A 686 12.94 -35.14 35.27
N MET A 687 12.07 -35.27 34.26
CA MET A 687 11.38 -34.16 33.58
C MET A 687 9.88 -34.28 33.81
N ASN A 688 9.17 -33.14 33.92
CA ASN A 688 7.72 -33.14 33.83
C ASN A 688 7.30 -32.65 32.44
N ALA A 689 6.54 -33.48 31.72
CA ALA A 689 6.09 -33.18 30.37
C ALA A 689 4.58 -33.15 30.26
N SER A 690 4.06 -32.43 29.29
CA SER A 690 2.65 -32.43 28.90
C SER A 690 2.54 -32.50 27.38
N TYR A 691 1.38 -32.96 26.89
CA TYR A 691 1.09 -32.96 25.47
C TYR A 691 -0.30 -32.37 25.19
N THR A 692 -0.41 -31.78 24.01
CA THR A 692 -1.65 -31.35 23.38
C THR A 692 -1.72 -31.96 21.98
N LEU A 693 -2.72 -32.81 21.74
CA LEU A 693 -3.03 -33.30 20.41
C LEU A 693 -4.13 -32.43 19.80
N TYR A 694 -3.77 -31.66 18.77
CA TYR A 694 -4.68 -30.88 17.96
C TYR A 694 -5.19 -31.76 16.82
N THR A 695 -6.47 -32.08 16.80
CA THR A 695 -7.05 -32.97 15.77
C THR A 695 -7.55 -32.21 14.53
N GLY A 696 -7.51 -30.88 14.59
CA GLY A 696 -8.18 -29.98 13.63
C GLY A 696 -9.62 -29.61 14.03
N LEU A 697 -10.23 -30.33 14.97
CA LEU A 697 -11.56 -30.05 15.51
C LEU A 697 -11.56 -29.78 17.02
N GLU A 698 -10.69 -30.47 17.76
CA GLU A 698 -10.57 -30.33 19.21
C GLU A 698 -9.11 -30.50 19.67
N ASN A 699 -8.86 -30.06 20.90
CA ASN A 699 -7.54 -30.14 21.54
C ASN A 699 -7.60 -31.10 22.71
N LEU A 700 -6.93 -32.25 22.59
CA LEU A 700 -6.87 -33.27 23.63
C LEU A 700 -5.57 -33.12 24.42
N THR A 701 -5.68 -32.69 25.67
CA THR A 701 -4.54 -32.39 26.55
C THR A 701 -4.42 -33.41 27.67
N ASN A 702 -3.19 -33.63 28.14
CA ASN A 702 -2.95 -34.37 29.37
C ASN A 702 -2.49 -33.45 30.51
N SER A 703 -2.78 -33.87 31.74
CA SER A 703 -2.06 -33.43 32.92
C SER A 703 -0.56 -33.71 32.81
N SER A 704 0.24 -32.92 33.53
CA SER A 704 1.70 -33.09 33.58
C SER A 704 2.10 -34.49 34.07
N ILE A 705 3.06 -35.11 33.38
CA ILE A 705 3.55 -36.47 33.61
C ILE A 705 5.03 -36.41 33.94
N SER A 706 5.45 -37.11 34.98
CA SER A 706 6.87 -37.25 35.32
C SER A 706 7.49 -38.40 34.53
N ILE A 707 8.52 -38.08 33.73
CA ILE A 707 9.27 -39.02 32.89
C ILE A 707 10.69 -39.12 33.44
N GLY A 708 11.10 -40.33 33.85
CA GLY A 708 12.46 -40.58 34.33
C GLY A 708 13.51 -40.44 33.23
N SER A 709 14.77 -40.25 33.61
CA SER A 709 15.89 -40.14 32.65
C SER A 709 15.97 -41.37 31.72
N GLY A 710 15.99 -41.14 30.41
CA GLY A 710 16.03 -42.17 29.38
C GLY A 710 14.78 -43.07 29.33
N GLN A 711 13.70 -42.68 30.00
CA GLN A 711 12.44 -43.42 30.00
C GLN A 711 11.56 -42.95 28.84
N ASN A 712 10.95 -43.91 28.13
CA ASN A 712 9.91 -43.67 27.12
C ASN A 712 8.54 -44.15 27.64
N ILE A 713 7.54 -43.27 27.63
CA ILE A 713 6.16 -43.57 28.04
C ILE A 713 5.25 -43.51 26.81
N ASN A 714 4.55 -44.61 26.54
CA ASN A 714 3.62 -44.71 25.40
C ASN A 714 2.20 -44.29 25.79
N PHE A 715 1.56 -43.57 24.89
CA PHE A 715 0.20 -43.07 24.98
C PHE A 715 -0.69 -43.64 23.87
N SER A 716 -1.98 -43.74 24.16
CA SER A 716 -3.02 -43.96 23.16
C SER A 716 -4.19 -43.02 23.45
N VAL A 717 -4.53 -42.19 22.46
CA VAL A 717 -5.51 -41.11 22.60
C VAL A 717 -6.57 -41.29 21.51
N GLU A 718 -7.83 -41.38 21.91
CA GLU A 718 -8.97 -41.45 21.00
C GLU A 718 -9.54 -40.05 20.76
N ALA A 719 -9.78 -39.71 19.50
CA ALA A 719 -10.42 -38.48 19.06
C ALA A 719 -11.70 -38.79 18.27
N ASN A 720 -12.74 -37.99 18.45
CA ASN A 720 -14.01 -38.16 17.76
C ASN A 720 -14.25 -37.01 16.78
N TYR A 721 -14.30 -37.33 15.49
CA TYR A 721 -14.50 -36.36 14.42
C TYR A 721 -15.99 -36.15 14.15
N SER A 722 -16.51 -34.99 14.56
CA SER A 722 -17.91 -34.62 14.34
C SER A 722 -18.22 -34.28 12.87
N THR A 723 -17.20 -34.01 12.06
CA THR A 723 -17.31 -33.69 10.63
C THR A 723 -16.34 -34.56 9.81
N TYR A 724 -16.72 -34.82 8.56
CA TYR A 724 -15.90 -35.55 7.60
C TYR A 724 -14.96 -34.59 6.85
N GLY A 725 -13.83 -35.10 6.36
CA GLY A 725 -12.80 -34.30 5.70
C GLY A 725 -11.38 -34.81 5.95
N ASP A 726 -10.42 -34.15 5.34
CA ASP A 726 -8.99 -34.37 5.57
C ASP A 726 -8.47 -33.38 6.61
N TYR A 727 -7.85 -33.91 7.66
CA TYR A 727 -7.30 -33.17 8.77
C TYR A 727 -5.81 -33.44 8.92
N THR A 728 -5.09 -32.49 9.53
CA THR A 728 -3.73 -32.71 10.00
C THR A 728 -3.76 -32.71 11.52
N ALA A 729 -3.53 -33.88 12.11
CA ALA A 729 -3.36 -34.00 13.55
C ALA A 729 -1.95 -33.56 13.93
N ILE A 730 -1.82 -32.61 14.85
CA ILE A 730 -0.54 -32.09 15.33
C ILE A 730 -0.40 -32.44 16.81
N LEU A 731 0.63 -33.21 17.15
CA LEU A 731 0.99 -33.50 18.52
C LEU A 731 2.06 -32.51 18.96
N ASN A 732 1.69 -31.59 19.86
CA ASN A 732 2.64 -30.68 20.49
C ASN A 732 2.94 -31.17 21.91
N THR A 733 4.21 -31.19 22.28
CA THR A 733 4.66 -31.64 23.59
C THR A 733 5.57 -30.60 24.19
N SER A 734 5.44 -30.36 25.50
CA SER A 734 6.24 -29.37 26.22
C SER A 734 6.70 -29.90 27.56
N ASP A 735 7.86 -29.44 27.99
CA ASP A 735 8.44 -29.75 29.30
C ASP A 735 8.26 -28.61 30.32
N ASP A 736 8.73 -28.84 31.55
CA ASP A 736 8.69 -27.86 32.64
C ASP A 736 9.77 -26.76 32.56
N GLN A 737 10.62 -26.79 31.53
CA GLN A 737 11.63 -25.78 31.22
C GLN A 737 11.20 -24.85 30.09
N GLY A 738 10.05 -25.11 29.46
CA GLY A 738 9.48 -24.28 28.41
C GLY A 738 9.94 -24.65 27.00
N HIS A 739 10.58 -25.81 26.83
CA HIS A 739 10.92 -26.35 25.52
C HIS A 739 9.74 -27.14 24.96
N SER A 740 9.57 -27.10 23.63
CA SER A 740 8.49 -27.81 22.94
C SER A 740 8.94 -28.42 21.63
N ILE A 741 8.41 -29.60 21.33
CA ILE A 741 8.56 -30.28 20.03
C ILE A 741 7.20 -30.70 19.52
N GLU A 742 7.05 -30.68 18.20
CA GLU A 742 5.85 -31.11 17.50
C GLU A 742 6.12 -32.23 16.49
N ASP A 743 5.10 -33.04 16.27
CA ASP A 743 5.03 -34.00 15.16
C ASP A 743 3.62 -33.97 14.56
N SER A 744 3.46 -34.33 13.30
CA SER A 744 2.19 -34.21 12.59
C SER A 744 1.84 -35.42 11.74
N LEU A 745 0.54 -35.66 11.57
CA LEU A 745 0.02 -36.81 10.85
C LEU A 745 -1.27 -36.47 10.10
N SER A 746 -1.38 -36.88 8.84
CA SER A 746 -2.60 -36.72 8.06
C SER A 746 -3.67 -37.75 8.46
N VAL A 747 -4.91 -37.29 8.56
CA VAL A 747 -6.08 -38.08 8.99
C VAL A 747 -7.22 -37.81 8.02
N SER A 748 -7.79 -38.86 7.42
CA SER A 748 -8.92 -38.73 6.49
C SER A 748 -10.16 -39.39 7.07
N VAL A 749 -11.27 -38.65 7.18
CA VAL A 749 -12.55 -39.12 7.70
C VAL A 749 -13.60 -39.06 6.59
N ASN A 750 -14.09 -40.21 6.13
CA ASN A 750 -14.95 -40.34 4.95
C ASN A 750 -16.44 -40.31 5.30
N GLU A 751 -17.25 -39.59 4.52
CA GLU A 751 -18.71 -39.49 4.76
C GLU A 751 -19.53 -40.64 4.16
N LEU A 752 -19.03 -41.25 3.07
CA LEU A 752 -19.60 -42.42 2.42
C LEU A 752 -18.51 -43.47 2.19
N ALA A 753 -18.90 -44.75 2.23
CA ALA A 753 -18.08 -45.84 1.73
C ALA A 753 -18.62 -46.32 0.37
N VAL A 754 -17.72 -46.47 -0.61
CA VAL A 754 -18.01 -47.22 -1.84
C VAL A 754 -17.29 -48.56 -1.72
N SER A 755 -18.04 -49.66 -1.79
CA SER A 755 -17.51 -51.01 -1.62
C SER A 755 -18.26 -52.03 -2.46
N GLY A 756 -17.68 -53.22 -2.64
CA GLY A 756 -18.34 -54.33 -3.31
C GLY A 756 -18.46 -54.19 -4.84
N LEU A 757 -17.63 -53.36 -5.47
CA LEU A 757 -17.56 -53.25 -6.92
C LEU A 757 -17.21 -54.59 -7.57
N GLN A 758 -18.14 -55.15 -8.32
CA GLN A 758 -17.95 -56.40 -9.05
C GLN A 758 -18.67 -56.42 -10.40
N LYS A 759 -18.16 -57.22 -11.34
CA LYS A 759 -18.83 -57.48 -12.63
C LYS A 759 -19.73 -58.70 -12.49
N LEU A 760 -21.03 -58.52 -12.68
CA LEU A 760 -22.04 -59.58 -12.56
C LEU A 760 -22.24 -60.37 -13.85
N TYR A 761 -22.14 -59.70 -15.00
CA TYR A 761 -22.40 -60.31 -16.31
C TYR A 761 -21.59 -59.63 -17.42
N SER A 762 -21.23 -60.38 -18.46
CA SER A 762 -20.69 -59.82 -19.71
C SER A 762 -20.95 -60.73 -20.92
N SER A 763 -21.25 -60.15 -22.08
CA SER A 763 -21.42 -60.86 -23.36
C SER A 763 -21.02 -59.96 -24.53
N SER A 764 -19.99 -60.38 -25.29
CA SER A 764 -19.32 -59.49 -26.24
C SER A 764 -18.94 -58.19 -25.50
N THR A 765 -19.23 -57.04 -26.10
CA THR A 765 -18.91 -55.74 -25.53
C THR A 765 -19.84 -55.29 -24.39
N LEU A 766 -20.94 -55.99 -24.09
CA LEU A 766 -21.89 -55.60 -23.05
C LEU A 766 -21.46 -56.18 -21.68
N ALA A 767 -21.48 -55.37 -20.61
CA ALA A 767 -21.28 -55.83 -19.24
C ALA A 767 -22.12 -55.10 -18.19
N VAL A 768 -22.43 -55.80 -17.10
CA VAL A 768 -23.19 -55.28 -15.95
C VAL A 768 -22.34 -55.35 -14.69
N PHE A 769 -22.31 -54.24 -13.95
CA PHE A 769 -21.58 -54.05 -12.70
C PHE A 769 -22.53 -53.80 -11.54
N GLU A 770 -22.04 -54.10 -10.34
CA GLU A 770 -22.69 -53.82 -9.07
C GLU A 770 -21.67 -53.16 -8.14
N PHE A 771 -22.09 -52.15 -7.36
CA PHE A 771 -21.34 -51.62 -6.23
C PHE A 771 -22.31 -51.13 -5.15
N ILE A 772 -21.82 -51.01 -3.93
CA ILE A 772 -22.57 -50.59 -2.75
C ILE A 772 -22.05 -49.23 -2.29
N VAL A 773 -22.97 -48.33 -1.99
CA VAL A 773 -22.68 -47.07 -1.31
C VAL A 773 -23.35 -47.09 0.06
N GLU A 774 -22.58 -46.87 1.12
CA GLU A 774 -23.04 -46.88 2.52
C GLU A 774 -22.81 -45.52 3.17
N ASN A 775 -23.80 -45.06 3.93
CA ASN A 775 -23.67 -43.87 4.76
C ASN A 775 -22.98 -44.21 6.08
N LEU A 776 -21.79 -43.63 6.29
CA LEU A 776 -20.95 -43.89 7.47
C LEU A 776 -21.28 -42.97 8.67
N PHE A 777 -22.28 -42.10 8.55
CA PHE A 777 -22.60 -41.08 9.55
C PHE A 777 -24.07 -41.12 9.97
N SER A 778 -24.35 -40.60 11.17
CA SER A 778 -25.69 -40.54 11.75
C SER A 778 -26.64 -39.51 11.10
N ILE A 779 -26.15 -38.75 10.13
CA ILE A 779 -26.92 -37.73 9.39
C ILE A 779 -27.19 -38.22 7.97
N ASN A 780 -28.30 -37.80 7.38
CA ASN A 780 -28.65 -38.19 6.03
C ASN A 780 -27.63 -37.65 5.01
N LYS A 781 -27.24 -38.48 4.04
CA LYS A 781 -26.26 -38.12 3.00
C LYS A 781 -26.85 -38.23 1.62
N THR A 782 -26.75 -37.14 0.87
CA THR A 782 -27.20 -37.07 -0.53
C THR A 782 -25.98 -37.11 -1.46
N PHE A 783 -25.99 -38.02 -2.43
CA PHE A 783 -24.92 -38.17 -3.41
C PHE A 783 -25.49 -38.48 -4.81
N SER A 784 -24.76 -38.14 -5.86
CA SER A 784 -24.92 -38.71 -7.20
C SER A 784 -23.85 -39.78 -7.40
N TRP A 785 -24.07 -40.75 -8.27
CA TRP A 785 -23.03 -41.74 -8.58
C TRP A 785 -22.48 -41.51 -9.98
N SER A 786 -21.24 -41.93 -10.18
CA SER A 786 -20.63 -41.97 -11.51
C SER A 786 -19.84 -43.24 -11.69
N PHE A 787 -19.75 -43.73 -12.92
CA PHE A 787 -19.00 -44.92 -13.26
C PHE A 787 -18.01 -44.60 -14.37
N ASP A 788 -16.72 -44.67 -14.04
CA ASP A 788 -15.63 -44.51 -14.99
C ASP A 788 -15.37 -45.85 -15.68
N THR A 789 -15.70 -45.92 -16.97
CA THR A 789 -15.52 -47.16 -17.74
C THR A 789 -14.10 -47.33 -18.24
N ASN A 790 -13.29 -46.25 -18.21
CA ASN A 790 -11.96 -46.17 -18.83
C ASN A 790 -11.96 -46.66 -20.29
N ASP A 791 -13.08 -46.42 -20.97
CA ASP A 791 -13.32 -46.69 -22.39
C ASP A 791 -13.64 -45.36 -23.10
N THR A 792 -13.94 -45.40 -24.40
CA THR A 792 -14.26 -44.19 -25.19
C THR A 792 -15.44 -43.38 -24.66
N ALA A 793 -16.33 -43.98 -23.86
CA ALA A 793 -17.42 -43.29 -23.17
C ALA A 793 -16.96 -42.45 -21.95
N GLY A 794 -15.75 -42.69 -21.42
CA GLY A 794 -15.22 -42.02 -20.24
C GLY A 794 -16.05 -42.26 -18.97
N THR A 795 -16.20 -41.21 -18.16
CA THR A 795 -17.01 -41.26 -16.93
C THR A 795 -18.48 -40.96 -17.21
N ILE A 796 -19.35 -41.89 -16.81
CA ILE A 796 -20.80 -41.79 -16.95
C ILE A 796 -21.39 -41.35 -15.62
N TRP A 797 -22.28 -40.36 -15.64
CA TRP A 797 -22.87 -39.73 -14.44
C TRP A 797 -24.34 -40.10 -14.29
N SER A 798 -24.81 -40.22 -13.06
CA SER A 798 -26.25 -40.35 -12.77
C SER A 798 -26.96 -39.00 -12.93
N ASP A 799 -28.17 -39.03 -13.52
CA ASP A 799 -29.02 -37.83 -13.64
C ASP A 799 -29.75 -37.50 -12.32
N ASP A 800 -29.83 -38.46 -11.40
CA ASP A 800 -30.52 -38.35 -10.11
C ASP A 800 -29.53 -38.39 -8.94
N THR A 801 -29.95 -37.76 -7.83
CA THR A 801 -29.29 -37.87 -6.52
C THR A 801 -30.03 -38.82 -5.60
N ILE A 802 -29.30 -39.63 -4.84
CA ILE A 802 -29.81 -40.58 -3.85
C ILE A 802 -29.51 -40.05 -2.46
N THR A 803 -30.46 -40.16 -1.53
CA THR A 803 -30.26 -39.81 -0.12
C THR A 803 -30.35 -41.05 0.76
N LEU A 804 -29.27 -41.34 1.50
CA LEU A 804 -29.20 -42.42 2.49
C LEU A 804 -29.37 -41.86 3.90
N THR A 805 -30.17 -42.52 4.72
CA THR A 805 -30.28 -42.28 6.16
C THR A 805 -29.13 -42.95 6.93
N SER A 806 -29.04 -42.76 8.25
CA SER A 806 -27.99 -43.38 9.09
C SER A 806 -27.97 -44.89 8.89
N ASP A 807 -26.78 -45.45 8.66
CA ASP A 807 -26.54 -46.90 8.46
C ASP A 807 -27.31 -47.51 7.27
N GLU A 808 -27.82 -46.67 6.38
CA GLU A 808 -28.45 -47.11 5.13
C GLU A 808 -27.39 -47.28 4.06
N ASN A 809 -27.53 -48.36 3.28
CA ASN A 809 -26.74 -48.58 2.08
C ASN A 809 -27.65 -48.80 0.87
N ILE A 810 -27.10 -48.55 -0.31
CA ILE A 810 -27.75 -48.83 -1.57
C ILE A 810 -26.82 -49.58 -2.49
N THR A 811 -27.39 -50.53 -3.22
CA THR A 811 -26.70 -51.25 -4.28
C THR A 811 -27.07 -50.63 -5.63
N VAL A 812 -26.05 -50.22 -6.39
CA VAL A 812 -26.20 -49.65 -7.73
C VAL A 812 -25.82 -50.69 -8.77
N PHE A 813 -26.71 -50.90 -9.74
CA PHE A 813 -26.44 -51.75 -10.91
C PHE A 813 -26.24 -50.87 -12.14
N PHE A 814 -25.18 -51.16 -12.90
CA PHE A 814 -24.80 -50.37 -14.06
C PHE A 814 -24.49 -51.25 -15.27
N GLU A 815 -25.18 -51.05 -16.38
CA GLU A 815 -24.94 -51.74 -17.64
C GLU A 815 -24.22 -50.81 -18.63
N HIS A 816 -23.16 -51.30 -19.27
CA HIS A 816 -22.43 -50.55 -20.29
C HIS A 816 -22.01 -51.43 -21.46
N ASN A 817 -22.06 -50.86 -22.67
CA ASN A 817 -21.59 -51.48 -23.89
C ASN A 817 -20.25 -50.86 -24.31
N PHE A 818 -19.16 -51.56 -24.07
CA PHE A 818 -17.80 -51.13 -24.33
C PHE A 818 -17.50 -51.05 -25.85
N SER A 819 -16.52 -50.24 -26.23
CA SER A 819 -16.13 -50.05 -27.63
C SER A 819 -15.44 -51.28 -28.23
N SER A 820 -14.82 -52.12 -27.39
CA SER A 820 -14.14 -53.35 -27.80
C SER A 820 -14.06 -54.37 -26.66
N THR A 821 -13.66 -55.60 -26.99
CA THR A 821 -13.37 -56.64 -25.99
C THR A 821 -11.95 -56.45 -25.46
N GLY A 822 -11.71 -56.67 -24.17
CA GLY A 822 -10.43 -56.31 -23.55
C GLY A 822 -10.47 -56.24 -22.03
N THR A 823 -9.36 -55.87 -21.39
CA THR A 823 -9.30 -55.64 -19.93
C THR A 823 -9.34 -54.15 -19.64
N TYR A 824 -10.21 -53.75 -18.73
CA TYR A 824 -10.46 -52.37 -18.34
C TYR A 824 -10.34 -52.22 -16.82
N GLU A 825 -9.76 -51.10 -16.39
CA GLU A 825 -9.80 -50.65 -14.99
C GLU A 825 -11.00 -49.72 -14.83
N VAL A 826 -12.09 -50.26 -14.28
CA VAL A 826 -13.33 -49.49 -14.07
C VAL A 826 -13.37 -48.94 -12.65
N SER A 827 -13.99 -47.77 -12.46
CA SER A 827 -14.15 -47.18 -11.13
C SER A 827 -15.57 -46.73 -10.86
N ALA A 828 -16.19 -47.26 -9.81
CA ALA A 828 -17.46 -46.76 -9.30
C ALA A 828 -17.21 -45.63 -8.32
N ARG A 829 -18.02 -44.57 -8.38
CA ARG A 829 -17.87 -43.40 -7.52
C ARG A 829 -19.21 -42.95 -6.94
N ALA A 830 -19.17 -42.47 -5.71
CA ALA A 830 -20.22 -41.69 -5.06
C ALA A 830 -19.73 -40.26 -4.89
N ASN A 831 -20.43 -39.31 -5.50
CA ASN A 831 -20.08 -37.90 -5.56
C ASN A 831 -21.06 -37.09 -4.71
N THR A 832 -20.54 -36.44 -3.68
CA THR A 832 -21.29 -35.44 -2.92
C THR A 832 -20.90 -34.05 -3.41
N SER A 833 -21.48 -32.99 -2.82
CA SER A 833 -21.07 -31.61 -3.11
C SER A 833 -19.63 -31.30 -2.67
N SER A 834 -19.05 -32.14 -1.82
CA SER A 834 -17.79 -31.89 -1.11
C SER A 834 -16.67 -32.87 -1.44
N ALA A 835 -16.99 -34.11 -1.82
CA ALA A 835 -16.00 -35.15 -2.05
C ALA A 835 -16.49 -36.23 -3.02
N THR A 836 -15.54 -37.00 -3.55
CA THR A 836 -15.80 -38.17 -4.38
C THR A 836 -15.16 -39.40 -3.75
N TYR A 837 -15.98 -40.38 -3.41
CA TYR A 837 -15.57 -41.68 -2.86
C TYR A 837 -15.59 -42.72 -3.96
N SER A 838 -14.62 -43.62 -4.02
CA SER A 838 -14.54 -44.57 -5.14
C SER A 838 -13.93 -45.92 -4.78
N GLU A 839 -14.28 -46.91 -5.57
CA GLU A 839 -13.64 -48.22 -5.61
C GLU A 839 -13.35 -48.57 -7.08
N SER A 840 -12.18 -49.17 -7.32
CA SER A 840 -11.73 -49.53 -8.66
C SER A 840 -11.57 -51.04 -8.81
N LEU A 841 -11.89 -51.55 -9.99
CA LEU A 841 -11.82 -52.98 -10.31
C LEU A 841 -11.20 -53.17 -11.70
N ASN A 842 -10.18 -54.02 -11.76
CA ASN A 842 -9.65 -54.54 -13.03
C ASN A 842 -10.48 -55.74 -13.50
N THR A 843 -11.12 -55.64 -14.67
CA THR A 843 -11.98 -56.71 -15.20
C THR A 843 -11.85 -56.88 -16.72
N THR A 844 -12.10 -58.11 -17.21
CA THR A 844 -12.07 -58.42 -18.65
C THR A 844 -13.47 -58.47 -19.27
N ILE A 845 -13.72 -57.71 -20.33
CA ILE A 845 -14.96 -57.69 -21.13
C ILE A 845 -14.78 -58.61 -22.34
N GLY A 846 -15.75 -59.52 -22.56
CA GLY A 846 -15.60 -60.79 -23.29
C GLY A 846 -15.86 -60.78 -24.79
#